data_AF-A0A2G5DP62-F1
#
_entry.id   AF-A0A2G5DP62-F1
#
_cell.length_a   1.000
_cell.length_b   1.000
_cell.length_c   1.000
_cell.angle_alpha   90.00
_cell.angle_beta   90.00
_cell.angle_gamma   90.00
#
_symmetry.space_group_name_H-M   'P 1'
#
loop_
_entity.id
_entity.type
_entity.pdbx_description
1 polymer ?
#
loop_
_entity_poly.entity_id
_entity_poly.type
_entity_poly.pdbx_seq_one_letter_code
_entity_poly.pdbx_strand_id
1 'polypeptide(L)'
;MDIIAMLTTKINFSSSLFLPHTIQKLPNSHSQVNKNQPIIYLPSLHQKTNLEETKQVHAHMIKTQFNYNQQISINFFEPHSSPAAQFNFIITSYIKNNLPKEAISIYVQLRKTEDRVIDTFTIPSILKACSQLSWIQQGKEIHGFVLKNGLDWDVFVQNALIQMYTECASMEAARKVFNYMPQRDIVSWSTMIRSYSRNRFHGEALELIREMHLSQVKPSEIAMINMVNLFADIANAKMGRPMHAYVVKNSDMRAIGVPIITALIDMYAKCGNITLARRLFNRLNQKSVVSWTAMIAGYIRCNKLVEAIKLFVKMQEENIFPNEITMLSLVLECGFTGALELGKQLHNYILRKGFKMSVELSTALVDMYGKCGEMKVARSLFDSSDEKDVMMWTAAISGYAQAKCLDQAFDLFVQMRNAGVTPNEVTMVNLLSLCAEAGALDLGKWIHAYIEKEGIVSDLILTTTLVDMYAKCGDIGRARHIFDNAPDRDICLWNAMLCGLAMHGYGVDALELFYRLERTEIKPNDITFIGVLHACSHARLVTEGQNVFRQMECEFGVVPQVEHYGCMVDLLGRAGLVDEAHKFILRMPIQPNTIVWGSLLAACKLHKNLKLGELAARRLLEMEPDNCGYNVLISNIYAAAKRWNDVAGVRKTMRDTGLRKAPGISAIEVNGSMHEFIMGDRSHLRTDEIYEMLTEMTKKLKQAGYVADTSAVMLNVDEEEKETALTYHSEKLAIAFGLISTSPSTPIRIVKNLRVCDDCHTATKILSKVFGRVIVVRDRNRFHHFNEGSCSCGDFW
;
A
#
# COMPACT_ATOMS: atom_id res chain seq x y z
N MET A 1 16.94 32.66 29.09
CA MET A 1 17.00 34.05 29.58
C MET A 1 17.75 35.00 28.62
N ASP A 2 17.98 34.62 27.35
CA ASP A 2 18.64 35.49 26.36
C ASP A 2 17.73 35.91 25.18
N ILE A 3 16.44 36.13 25.45
CA ILE A 3 15.48 36.67 24.46
C ILE A 3 14.82 37.97 24.97
N ILE A 4 15.04 38.34 26.23
CA ILE A 4 14.41 39.53 26.86
C ILE A 4 15.27 40.80 26.71
N ALA A 5 16.52 40.71 26.21
CA ALA A 5 17.44 41.86 26.14
C ALA A 5 17.35 42.70 24.83
N MET A 6 16.44 42.41 23.90
CA MET A 6 16.28 43.19 22.65
C MET A 6 15.01 44.08 22.59
N LEU A 7 14.32 44.31 23.72
CA LEU A 7 13.07 45.09 23.76
C LEU A 7 13.20 46.54 24.23
N THR A 8 14.41 47.10 24.34
CA THR A 8 14.58 48.50 24.75
C THR A 8 15.60 49.24 23.88
N THR A 9 15.21 49.58 22.66
CA THR A 9 15.76 50.74 21.94
C THR A 9 14.70 51.30 21.01
N LYS A 10 14.14 52.46 21.37
CA LYS A 10 13.39 53.33 20.45
C LYS A 10 14.34 53.72 19.31
N ILE A 11 14.10 53.20 18.11
CA ILE A 11 14.70 53.72 16.89
C ILE A 11 13.57 54.03 15.91
N ASN A 12 13.40 55.32 15.63
CA ASN A 12 12.60 55.82 14.52
C ASN A 12 13.16 55.22 13.22
N PHE A 13 12.37 54.39 12.53
CA PHE A 13 12.61 54.05 11.13
C PHE A 13 11.42 54.46 10.28
N SER A 14 11.71 55.27 9.28
CA SER A 14 10.86 55.60 8.16
C SER A 14 10.39 54.33 7.45
N SER A 15 9.08 54.28 7.16
CA SER A 15 8.42 53.26 6.37
C SER A 15 9.02 53.17 4.96
N SER A 16 9.79 52.12 4.68
CA SER A 16 10.21 51.76 3.33
C SER A 16 9.90 50.28 3.04
N LEU A 17 9.33 50.04 1.86
CA LEU A 17 8.75 48.79 1.40
C LEU A 17 9.79 47.65 1.33
N PHE A 18 9.55 46.56 2.05
CA PHE A 18 10.17 45.26 1.75
C PHE A 18 9.14 44.32 1.12
N LEU A 19 9.21 44.14 -0.21
CA LEU A 19 8.62 43.01 -0.92
C LEU A 19 9.50 41.78 -0.70
N PRO A 20 8.94 40.57 -0.53
CA PRO A 20 9.76 39.37 -0.38
C PRO A 20 10.62 39.09 -1.63
N HIS A 21 11.87 38.68 -1.39
CA HIS A 21 12.93 38.63 -2.41
C HIS A 21 12.65 37.62 -3.53
N THR A 22 11.82 36.59 -3.27
CA THR A 22 11.46 35.55 -4.25
C THR A 22 10.21 35.92 -5.07
N ILE A 23 9.25 36.63 -4.47
CA ILE A 23 8.06 37.17 -5.16
C ILE A 23 8.45 38.17 -6.25
N GLN A 24 9.57 38.89 -6.08
CA GLN A 24 10.12 39.78 -7.10
C GLN A 24 10.65 39.06 -8.36
N LYS A 25 10.88 37.75 -8.31
CA LYS A 25 11.47 36.95 -9.40
C LYS A 25 10.45 36.14 -10.22
N LEU A 26 9.14 36.27 -9.95
CA LEU A 26 8.13 35.63 -10.79
C LEU A 26 8.20 36.20 -12.22
N PRO A 27 8.17 35.36 -13.27
CA PRO A 27 8.20 35.87 -14.64
C PRO A 27 6.99 36.76 -14.86
N ASN A 28 7.21 38.00 -15.33
CA ASN A 28 6.14 38.80 -15.90
C ASN A 28 5.54 37.98 -17.05
N SER A 29 4.28 37.57 -16.93
CA SER A 29 3.53 37.10 -18.08
C SER A 29 3.41 38.28 -19.05
N HIS A 30 4.32 38.34 -20.01
CA HIS A 30 4.26 39.23 -21.15
C HIS A 30 3.01 38.87 -21.98
N SER A 31 1.87 39.47 -21.62
CA SER A 31 0.91 39.90 -22.63
C SER A 31 1.20 41.38 -22.88
N GLN A 32 1.34 41.74 -24.15
CA GLN A 32 1.74 43.07 -24.60
C GLN A 32 0.76 44.12 -24.06
N VAL A 33 1.17 44.87 -23.02
CA VAL A 33 0.49 46.11 -22.63
C VAL A 33 1.31 47.27 -23.18
N ASN A 34 0.70 47.97 -24.13
CA ASN A 34 1.23 49.17 -24.78
C ASN A 34 1.77 50.17 -23.76
N LYS A 35 3.02 50.57 -23.94
CA LYS A 35 3.61 51.76 -23.31
C LYS A 35 2.94 52.99 -23.93
N ASN A 36 1.85 53.49 -23.35
CA ASN A 36 1.42 54.88 -23.48
C ASN A 36 0.22 55.16 -22.53
N GLN A 37 0.29 56.31 -21.84
CA GLN A 37 -0.76 57.03 -21.09
C GLN A 37 -0.82 56.82 -19.55
N PRO A 38 -1.38 57.77 -18.77
CA PRO A 38 -0.62 58.82 -18.08
C PRO A 38 -0.71 58.68 -16.55
N ILE A 39 0.22 59.33 -15.85
CA ILE A 39 0.18 59.53 -14.39
C ILE A 39 -1.01 60.45 -14.07
N ILE A 40 -2.01 59.95 -13.33
CA ILE A 40 -3.14 60.75 -12.84
C ILE A 40 -3.10 60.74 -11.31
N TYR A 41 -2.77 61.90 -10.74
CA TYR A 41 -3.05 62.32 -9.35
C TYR A 41 -4.55 62.56 -9.17
N LEU A 42 -5.12 62.28 -7.99
CA LEU A 42 -6.34 62.94 -7.43
C LEU A 42 -6.64 62.40 -5.99
N PRO A 43 -7.46 63.08 -5.15
CA PRO A 43 -7.11 63.50 -3.79
C PRO A 43 -7.93 62.83 -2.68
N SER A 44 -7.48 63.03 -1.44
CA SER A 44 -8.07 62.54 -0.18
C SER A 44 -9.55 62.88 0.01
N LEU A 45 -10.39 61.92 0.43
CA LEU A 45 -11.61 62.18 1.22
C LEU A 45 -12.18 60.92 1.91
N HIS A 46 -12.61 61.10 3.17
CA HIS A 46 -13.26 60.13 4.04
C HIS A 46 -14.75 59.95 3.68
N GLN A 47 -15.24 58.71 3.56
CA GLN A 47 -16.66 58.37 3.81
C GLN A 47 -16.88 56.85 4.07
N LYS A 48 -17.80 56.53 5.00
CA LYS A 48 -18.24 55.15 5.38
C LYS A 48 -19.41 54.68 4.50
N THR A 49 -19.47 53.39 4.20
CA THR A 49 -20.43 52.74 3.28
C THR A 49 -21.53 51.92 3.96
N ASN A 50 -22.64 51.67 3.25
CA ASN A 50 -23.87 50.99 3.70
C ASN A 50 -24.13 49.67 2.92
N LEU A 51 -24.74 48.68 3.58
CA LEU A 51 -25.09 47.33 3.09
C LEU A 51 -25.87 47.30 1.75
N GLU A 52 -26.70 48.30 1.48
CA GLU A 52 -27.58 48.30 0.30
C GLU A 52 -26.82 48.57 -1.01
N GLU A 53 -25.74 49.35 -0.93
CA GLU A 53 -24.85 49.66 -2.05
C GLU A 53 -24.02 48.43 -2.44
N THR A 54 -23.64 47.60 -1.46
CA THR A 54 -22.92 46.34 -1.69
C THR A 54 -23.77 45.32 -2.46
N LYS A 55 -25.09 45.31 -2.25
CA LYS A 55 -26.02 44.41 -2.98
C LYS A 55 -26.18 44.81 -4.45
N GLN A 56 -26.15 46.10 -4.77
CA GLN A 56 -26.32 46.59 -6.14
C GLN A 56 -25.12 46.23 -7.04
N VAL A 57 -23.90 46.34 -6.51
CA VAL A 57 -22.69 45.87 -7.19
C VAL A 57 -22.74 44.36 -7.44
N HIS A 58 -23.18 43.60 -6.43
CA HIS A 58 -23.34 42.14 -6.54
C HIS A 58 -24.35 41.74 -7.62
N ALA A 59 -25.49 42.45 -7.70
CA ALA A 59 -26.53 42.20 -8.69
C ALA A 59 -26.10 42.53 -10.12
N HIS A 60 -25.29 43.58 -10.31
CA HIS A 60 -24.81 43.98 -11.64
C HIS A 60 -23.77 43.00 -12.20
N MET A 61 -22.89 42.46 -11.36
CA MET A 61 -21.86 41.50 -11.77
C MET A 61 -22.43 40.11 -12.13
N ILE A 62 -23.49 39.68 -11.45
CA ILE A 62 -24.26 38.49 -11.86
C ILE A 62 -24.88 38.72 -13.25
N LYS A 63 -25.30 39.95 -13.55
CA LYS A 63 -25.95 40.34 -14.81
C LYS A 63 -25.02 40.34 -16.02
N THR A 64 -23.71 40.50 -15.83
CA THR A 64 -22.72 40.58 -16.92
C THR A 64 -21.98 39.28 -17.20
N GLN A 65 -22.32 38.18 -16.50
CA GLN A 65 -21.73 36.84 -16.68
C GLN A 65 -20.20 36.80 -16.68
N PHE A 66 -19.54 37.79 -16.07
CA PHE A 66 -18.06 37.89 -16.03
C PHE A 66 -17.38 37.85 -17.41
N ASN A 67 -17.97 38.48 -18.44
CA ASN A 67 -17.42 38.44 -19.79
C ASN A 67 -16.13 39.31 -19.93
N TYR A 68 -15.03 38.68 -20.36
CA TYR A 68 -13.62 39.14 -20.24
C TYR A 68 -13.16 40.24 -21.22
N ASN A 69 -14.02 40.71 -22.13
CA ASN A 69 -13.59 41.58 -23.24
C ASN A 69 -13.74 43.08 -23.00
N GLN A 70 -14.11 43.51 -21.79
CA GLN A 70 -14.00 44.91 -21.40
C GLN A 70 -12.93 45.02 -20.31
N GLN A 71 -11.88 45.79 -20.58
CA GLN A 71 -10.92 46.22 -19.57
C GLN A 71 -11.71 46.77 -18.38
N ILE A 72 -11.70 46.06 -17.25
CA ILE A 72 -12.23 46.59 -16.00
C ILE A 72 -11.29 47.73 -15.62
N SER A 73 -11.63 48.93 -16.07
CA SER A 73 -10.96 50.15 -15.64
C SER A 73 -11.23 50.28 -14.14
N ILE A 74 -10.16 50.35 -13.35
CA ILE A 74 -10.20 50.61 -11.90
C ILE A 74 -11.01 51.91 -11.62
N ASN A 75 -11.18 52.77 -12.64
CA ASN A 75 -12.02 53.97 -12.61
C ASN A 75 -13.53 53.71 -12.56
N PHE A 76 -14.02 52.46 -12.64
CA PHE A 76 -15.46 52.19 -12.48
C PHE A 76 -15.91 52.27 -11.00
N PHE A 77 -14.97 52.25 -10.06
CA PHE A 77 -15.25 52.31 -8.63
C PHE A 77 -14.72 53.61 -7.99
N GLU A 78 -15.43 54.72 -8.16
CA GLU A 78 -15.34 55.86 -7.22
C GLU A 78 -16.75 56.41 -6.93
N PRO A 79 -17.08 56.93 -5.71
CA PRO A 79 -16.32 57.01 -4.45
C PRO A 79 -17.00 56.26 -3.28
N HIS A 80 -17.38 54.98 -3.43
CA HIS A 80 -18.24 54.28 -2.45
C HIS A 80 -17.72 52.92 -1.96
N SER A 81 -16.41 52.65 -1.96
CA SER A 81 -15.80 51.50 -1.27
C SER A 81 -14.31 51.73 -1.07
N SER A 82 -13.72 51.30 0.05
CA SER A 82 -12.27 51.46 0.25
C SER A 82 -11.48 50.66 -0.81
N PRO A 83 -10.35 51.17 -1.31
CA PRO A 83 -9.51 50.43 -2.26
C PRO A 83 -9.07 49.05 -1.73
N ALA A 84 -8.89 48.88 -0.42
CA ALA A 84 -8.58 47.58 0.18
C ALA A 84 -9.71 46.54 -0.01
N ALA A 85 -10.97 46.95 0.13
CA ALA A 85 -12.12 46.06 -0.03
C ALA A 85 -12.28 45.55 -1.47
N GLN A 86 -11.99 46.40 -2.46
CA GLN A 86 -12.03 46.04 -3.89
C GLN A 86 -10.98 44.99 -4.24
N PHE A 87 -9.74 45.18 -3.77
CA PHE A 87 -8.65 44.23 -4.02
C PHE A 87 -8.87 42.91 -3.31
N ASN A 88 -9.38 42.94 -2.07
CA ASN A 88 -9.78 41.74 -1.35
C ASN A 88 -10.83 40.94 -2.13
N PHE A 89 -11.86 41.60 -2.63
CA PHE A 89 -12.89 40.95 -3.43
C PHE A 89 -12.32 40.32 -4.71
N ILE A 90 -11.48 41.05 -5.45
CA ILE A 90 -10.85 40.55 -6.68
C ILE A 90 -9.96 39.33 -6.38
N ILE A 91 -9.08 39.43 -5.38
CA ILE A 91 -8.18 38.34 -4.97
C ILE A 91 -9.00 37.11 -4.55
N THR A 92 -9.98 37.26 -3.66
CA THR A 92 -10.83 36.15 -3.23
C THR A 92 -11.64 35.56 -4.38
N SER A 93 -12.06 36.37 -5.36
CA SER A 93 -12.76 35.90 -6.57
C SER A 93 -11.85 35.02 -7.44
N TYR A 94 -10.62 35.44 -7.70
CA TYR A 94 -9.65 34.62 -8.46
C TYR A 94 -9.36 33.29 -7.77
N ILE A 95 -9.24 33.28 -6.45
CA ILE A 95 -9.05 32.05 -5.66
C ILE A 95 -10.25 31.12 -5.76
N LYS A 96 -11.48 31.65 -5.68
CA LYS A 96 -12.71 30.87 -5.83
C LYS A 96 -12.87 30.25 -7.23
N ASN A 97 -12.33 30.90 -8.26
CA ASN A 97 -12.33 30.41 -9.63
C ASN A 97 -11.08 29.57 -9.97
N ASN A 98 -10.32 29.13 -8.96
CA ASN A 98 -9.15 28.26 -9.11
C ASN A 98 -8.02 28.87 -9.98
N LEU A 99 -7.85 30.19 -9.91
CA LEU A 99 -6.81 30.98 -10.59
C LEU A 99 -5.86 31.63 -9.56
N PRO A 100 -5.05 30.83 -8.82
CA PRO A 100 -4.23 31.34 -7.72
C PRO A 100 -3.03 32.18 -8.16
N LYS A 101 -2.51 31.99 -9.39
CA LYS A 101 -1.35 32.76 -9.90
C LYS A 101 -1.74 34.21 -10.16
N GLU A 102 -2.93 34.42 -10.71
CA GLU A 102 -3.54 35.70 -11.00
C GLU A 102 -3.83 36.46 -9.70
N ALA A 103 -4.35 35.77 -8.69
CA ALA A 103 -4.55 36.33 -7.34
C ALA A 103 -3.23 36.81 -6.72
N ILE A 104 -2.15 36.04 -6.84
CA ILE A 104 -0.82 36.44 -6.37
C ILE A 104 -0.28 37.62 -7.20
N SER A 105 -0.45 37.63 -8.51
CA SER A 105 -0.02 38.73 -9.38
C SER A 105 -0.67 40.07 -8.97
N ILE A 106 -1.97 40.05 -8.69
CA ILE A 106 -2.71 41.22 -8.22
C ILE A 106 -2.23 41.67 -6.84
N TYR A 107 -1.93 40.72 -5.95
CA TYR A 107 -1.31 41.05 -4.66
C TYR A 107 0.06 41.72 -4.84
N VAL A 108 0.90 41.24 -5.75
CA VAL A 108 2.20 41.87 -6.05
C VAL A 108 2.03 43.29 -6.58
N GLN A 109 1.01 43.54 -7.41
CA GLN A 109 0.68 44.87 -7.90
C GLN A 109 0.20 45.79 -6.77
N LEU A 110 -0.69 45.30 -5.89
CA LEU A 110 -1.15 46.02 -4.71
C LEU A 110 0.02 46.45 -3.81
N ARG A 111 1.02 45.57 -3.64
CA ARG A 111 2.22 45.84 -2.85
C ARG A 111 3.14 46.92 -3.43
N LYS A 112 3.03 47.24 -4.72
CA LYS A 112 3.87 48.23 -5.40
C LYS A 112 3.29 49.64 -5.36
N THR A 113 2.01 49.81 -4.99
CA THR A 113 1.38 51.13 -4.85
C THR A 113 1.56 51.68 -3.43
N GLU A 114 2.05 52.91 -3.28
CA GLU A 114 2.66 53.46 -2.06
C GLU A 114 1.73 53.70 -0.85
N ASP A 115 0.41 53.50 -0.94
CA ASP A 115 -0.51 54.04 0.08
C ASP A 115 -1.64 53.07 0.53
N ARG A 116 -1.38 51.77 0.62
CA ARG A 116 -2.45 50.78 0.92
C ARG A 116 -2.12 49.81 2.05
N VAL A 117 -2.94 49.90 3.10
CA VAL A 117 -2.98 48.98 4.24
C VAL A 117 -3.48 47.61 3.78
N ILE A 118 -2.61 46.60 3.86
CA ILE A 118 -3.03 45.19 3.75
C ILE A 118 -3.73 44.84 5.04
N ASP A 119 -4.98 44.39 4.96
CA ASP A 119 -5.77 44.04 6.12
C ASP A 119 -5.77 42.53 6.40
N THR A 120 -6.38 42.14 7.51
CA THR A 120 -6.48 40.75 7.96
C THR A 120 -7.33 39.87 7.03
N PHE A 121 -7.95 40.43 5.98
CA PHE A 121 -8.78 39.72 5.00
C PHE A 121 -8.03 39.38 3.71
N THR A 122 -7.05 40.19 3.29
CA THR A 122 -6.22 39.88 2.10
C THR A 122 -5.32 38.66 2.35
N ILE A 123 -4.67 38.61 3.53
CA ILE A 123 -3.63 37.63 3.83
C ILE A 123 -4.14 36.17 3.76
N PRO A 124 -5.29 35.80 4.36
CA PRO A 124 -5.83 34.44 4.22
C PRO A 124 -6.04 34.00 2.78
N SER A 125 -6.50 34.91 1.91
CA SER A 125 -6.74 34.59 0.49
C SER A 125 -5.43 34.31 -0.26
N ILE A 126 -4.36 35.07 0.04
CA ILE A 126 -3.05 34.85 -0.57
C ILE A 126 -2.36 33.61 -0.01
N LEU A 127 -2.49 33.35 1.30
CA LEU A 127 -2.03 32.10 1.89
C LEU A 127 -2.74 30.91 1.24
N LYS A 128 -4.04 31.02 0.96
CA LYS A 128 -4.78 29.99 0.21
C LYS A 128 -4.27 29.82 -1.22
N ALA A 129 -3.84 30.90 -1.88
CA ALA A 129 -3.19 30.83 -3.19
C ALA A 129 -1.87 30.05 -3.14
N CYS A 130 -1.01 30.35 -2.16
CA CYS A 130 0.24 29.63 -1.93
C CYS A 130 -0.01 28.15 -1.62
N SER A 131 -1.07 27.87 -0.87
CA SER A 131 -1.59 26.54 -0.55
C SER A 131 -1.93 25.74 -1.81
N GLN A 132 -2.75 26.32 -2.72
CA GLN A 132 -3.17 25.69 -3.98
C GLN A 132 -2.02 25.46 -4.95
N LEU A 133 -0.95 26.26 -4.85
CA LEU A 133 0.25 26.15 -5.68
C LEU A 133 1.38 25.35 -5.03
N SER A 134 1.19 24.88 -3.78
CA SER A 134 2.22 24.25 -2.96
C SER A 134 3.51 25.08 -2.83
N TRP A 135 3.38 26.41 -2.81
CA TRP A 135 4.49 27.37 -2.76
C TRP A 135 4.92 27.66 -1.32
N ILE A 136 5.60 26.70 -0.70
CA ILE A 136 6.02 26.77 0.71
C ILE A 136 6.93 27.97 1.01
N GLN A 137 7.83 28.33 0.08
CA GLN A 137 8.81 29.40 0.32
C GLN A 137 8.13 30.78 0.35
N GLN A 138 7.23 31.04 -0.60
CA GLN A 138 6.44 32.26 -0.68
C GLN A 138 5.45 32.32 0.51
N GLY A 139 4.90 31.18 0.92
CA GLY A 139 4.09 31.08 2.14
C GLY A 139 4.88 31.49 3.40
N LYS A 140 6.13 31.03 3.54
CA LYS A 140 7.03 31.45 4.65
C LYS A 140 7.35 32.94 4.60
N GLU A 141 7.54 33.50 3.41
CA GLU A 141 7.76 34.94 3.24
C GLU A 141 6.56 35.77 3.70
N ILE A 142 5.35 35.34 3.33
CA ILE A 142 4.10 35.99 3.77
C ILE A 142 3.92 35.83 5.28
N HIS A 143 4.25 34.67 5.84
CA HIS A 143 4.24 34.47 7.29
C HIS A 143 5.22 35.42 8.00
N GLY A 144 6.44 35.60 7.48
CA GLY A 144 7.39 36.58 7.99
C GLY A 144 6.87 38.02 7.89
N PHE A 145 6.12 38.35 6.83
CA PHE A 145 5.43 39.64 6.69
C PHE A 145 4.34 39.83 7.76
N VAL A 146 3.52 38.81 8.02
CA VAL A 146 2.48 38.81 9.06
C VAL A 146 3.07 39.15 10.42
N LEU A 147 4.19 38.50 10.79
CA LEU A 147 4.89 38.74 12.05
C LEU A 147 5.46 40.17 12.13
N LYS A 148 6.11 40.65 11.06
CA LYS A 148 6.72 42.00 11.04
C LYS A 148 5.70 43.13 11.16
N ASN A 149 4.47 42.91 10.71
CA ASN A 149 3.41 43.94 10.72
C ASN A 149 2.43 43.77 11.88
N GLY A 150 2.71 42.85 12.82
CA GLY A 150 1.83 42.59 13.95
C GLY A 150 0.44 42.15 13.54
N LEU A 151 0.32 41.33 12.49
CA LEU A 151 -0.96 40.72 12.06
C LEU A 151 -1.16 39.31 12.64
N ASP A 152 -0.19 38.84 13.42
CA ASP A 152 -0.13 37.51 14.04
C ASP A 152 -1.06 37.34 15.25
N TRP A 153 -1.64 38.43 15.76
CA TRP A 153 -2.69 38.35 16.79
C TRP A 153 -4.05 37.88 16.21
N ASP A 154 -4.27 38.04 14.90
CA ASP A 154 -5.55 37.72 14.26
C ASP A 154 -5.70 36.20 14.03
N VAL A 155 -6.73 35.61 14.67
CA VAL A 155 -6.98 34.17 14.65
C VAL A 155 -7.33 33.65 13.24
N PHE A 156 -7.93 34.47 12.37
CA PHE A 156 -8.23 34.07 10.98
C PHE A 156 -6.96 33.97 10.15
N VAL A 157 -6.02 34.92 10.31
CA VAL A 157 -4.71 34.86 9.67
C VAL A 157 -3.92 33.64 10.13
N GLN A 158 -3.92 33.35 11.43
CA GLN A 158 -3.25 32.17 12.00
C GLN A 158 -3.85 30.85 11.52
N ASN A 159 -5.19 30.76 11.44
CA ASN A 159 -5.87 29.56 10.90
C ASN A 159 -5.54 29.36 9.41
N ALA A 160 -5.42 30.44 8.62
CA ALA A 160 -4.99 30.37 7.23
C ALA A 160 -3.51 29.94 7.08
N LEU A 161 -2.64 30.35 8.01
CA LEU A 161 -1.24 29.89 8.07
C LEU A 161 -1.16 28.39 8.36
N ILE A 162 -1.93 27.88 9.34
CA ILE A 162 -2.03 26.44 9.63
C ILE A 162 -2.44 25.69 8.37
N GLN A 163 -3.47 26.15 7.66
CA GLN A 163 -3.95 25.51 6.43
C GLN A 163 -2.90 25.55 5.30
N MET A 164 -2.23 26.69 5.09
CA MET A 164 -1.18 26.82 4.07
C MET A 164 -0.02 25.87 4.33
N TYR A 165 0.49 25.81 5.57
CA TYR A 165 1.56 24.89 5.93
C TYR A 165 1.13 23.42 5.81
N THR A 166 -0.10 23.10 6.19
CA THR A 166 -0.67 21.75 6.04
C THR A 166 -0.70 21.32 4.57
N GLU A 167 -1.29 22.14 3.68
CA GLU A 167 -1.44 21.80 2.25
C GLU A 167 -0.09 21.85 1.50
N CYS A 168 0.92 22.54 2.05
CA CYS A 168 2.31 22.48 1.57
C CYS A 168 3.14 21.37 2.25
N ALA A 169 2.49 20.36 2.84
CA ALA A 169 3.12 19.18 3.46
C ALA A 169 4.09 19.48 4.63
N SER A 170 3.94 20.62 5.32
CA SER A 170 4.75 21.00 6.48
C SER A 170 3.93 20.99 7.77
N MET A 171 3.60 19.78 8.25
CA MET A 171 2.80 19.59 9.48
C MET A 171 3.50 20.12 10.74
N GLU A 172 4.82 20.05 10.81
CA GLU A 172 5.60 20.59 11.94
C GLU A 172 5.46 22.11 12.06
N ALA A 173 5.53 22.83 10.93
CA ALA A 173 5.35 24.28 10.90
C ALA A 173 3.90 24.65 11.26
N ALA A 174 2.91 23.90 10.76
CA ALA A 174 1.51 24.09 11.12
C ALA A 174 1.28 23.91 12.63
N ARG A 175 1.89 22.88 13.26
CA ARG A 175 1.81 22.67 14.71
C ARG A 175 2.52 23.78 15.50
N LYS A 176 3.66 24.27 15.03
CA LYS A 176 4.36 25.42 15.62
C LYS A 176 3.46 26.66 15.62
N VAL A 177 2.87 26.99 14.48
CA VAL A 177 1.91 28.11 14.35
C VAL A 177 0.78 27.95 15.38
N PHE A 178 0.14 26.79 15.44
CA PHE A 178 -0.91 26.49 16.40
C PHE A 178 -0.47 26.67 17.87
N ASN A 179 0.74 26.21 18.21
CA ASN A 179 1.27 26.30 19.57
C ASN A 179 1.53 27.75 19.99
N TYR A 180 1.98 28.62 19.09
CA TYR A 180 2.25 30.03 19.37
C TYR A 180 1.01 30.95 19.29
N MET A 181 -0.16 30.44 18.90
CA MET A 181 -1.38 31.25 18.88
C MET A 181 -1.72 31.78 20.29
N PRO A 182 -1.88 33.11 20.46
CA PRO A 182 -2.17 33.70 21.77
C PRO A 182 -3.58 33.34 22.27
N GLN A 183 -4.53 33.17 21.34
CA GLN A 183 -5.87 32.67 21.61
C GLN A 183 -6.24 31.65 20.53
N ARG A 184 -6.71 30.47 20.95
CA ARG A 184 -7.17 29.41 20.04
C ARG A 184 -8.68 29.32 20.12
N ASP A 185 -9.34 29.58 19.01
CA ASP A 185 -10.79 29.39 18.91
C ASP A 185 -11.13 27.97 18.44
N ILE A 186 -12.42 27.65 18.40
CA ILE A 186 -12.89 26.32 17.96
C ILE A 186 -12.46 26.04 16.51
N VAL A 187 -12.32 27.07 15.68
CA VAL A 187 -11.87 26.93 14.28
C VAL A 187 -10.41 26.49 14.24
N SER A 188 -9.53 27.04 15.08
CA SER A 188 -8.13 26.63 15.21
C SER A 188 -8.00 25.15 15.56
N TRP A 189 -8.72 24.70 16.59
CA TRP A 189 -8.73 23.28 16.99
C TRP A 189 -9.27 22.39 15.88
N SER A 190 -10.40 22.77 15.27
CA SER A 190 -11.02 21.98 14.19
C SER A 190 -10.15 21.87 12.94
N THR A 191 -9.42 22.95 12.60
CA THR A 191 -8.51 23.00 11.46
C THR A 191 -7.32 22.09 11.70
N MET A 192 -6.71 22.14 12.88
CA MET A 192 -5.55 21.30 13.21
C MET A 192 -5.92 19.82 13.33
N ILE A 193 -7.07 19.47 13.94
CA ILE A 193 -7.57 18.09 13.98
C ILE A 193 -7.80 17.55 12.57
N ARG A 194 -8.43 18.34 11.70
CA ARG A 194 -8.63 17.99 10.28
C ARG A 194 -7.30 17.81 9.56
N SER A 195 -6.32 18.67 9.80
CA SER A 195 -4.98 18.60 9.20
C SER A 195 -4.26 17.31 9.59
N TYR A 196 -4.25 16.96 10.88
CA TYR A 196 -3.63 15.70 11.33
C TYR A 196 -4.36 14.46 10.78
N SER A 197 -5.70 14.46 10.82
CA SER A 197 -6.52 13.37 10.26
C SER A 197 -6.25 13.15 8.77
N ARG A 198 -6.25 14.22 7.96
CA ARG A 198 -5.99 14.12 6.51
C ARG A 198 -4.59 13.62 6.17
N ASN A 199 -3.59 13.96 7.00
CA ASN A 199 -2.21 13.56 6.78
C ASN A 199 -1.82 12.27 7.54
N ARG A 200 -2.81 11.51 8.05
CA ARG A 200 -2.63 10.20 8.73
C ARG A 200 -1.75 10.23 10.00
N PHE A 201 -1.58 11.40 10.61
CA PHE A 201 -0.92 11.56 11.92
C PHE A 201 -1.92 11.29 13.05
N HIS A 202 -2.33 10.02 13.16
CA HIS A 202 -3.43 9.63 14.04
C HIS A 202 -3.08 9.80 15.53
N GLY A 203 -1.82 9.61 15.92
CA GLY A 203 -1.37 9.75 17.31
C GLY A 203 -1.48 11.21 17.79
N GLU A 204 -0.90 12.11 17.02
CA GLU A 204 -0.89 13.56 17.26
C GLU A 204 -2.31 14.14 17.23
N ALA A 205 -3.17 13.63 16.36
CA ALA A 205 -4.59 14.00 16.35
C ALA A 205 -5.29 13.62 17.66
N LEU A 206 -5.01 12.43 18.22
CA LEU A 206 -5.58 11.98 19.49
C LEU A 206 -5.06 12.81 20.68
N GLU A 207 -3.78 13.16 20.67
CA GLU A 207 -3.20 14.07 21.67
C GLU A 207 -3.85 15.45 21.61
N LEU A 208 -4.03 16.00 20.41
CA LEU A 208 -4.69 17.28 20.22
C LEU A 208 -6.16 17.27 20.71
N ILE A 209 -6.89 16.17 20.51
CA ILE A 209 -8.26 16.02 21.05
C ILE A 209 -8.24 16.01 22.58
N ARG A 210 -7.24 15.35 23.20
CA ARG A 210 -7.05 15.37 24.66
C ARG A 210 -6.73 16.77 25.16
N GLU A 211 -5.81 17.49 24.49
CA GLU A 211 -5.47 18.88 24.81
C GLU A 211 -6.70 19.81 24.74
N MET A 212 -7.53 19.65 23.71
CA MET A 212 -8.77 20.42 23.55
C MET A 212 -9.73 20.17 24.72
N HIS A 213 -9.87 18.91 25.12
CA HIS A 213 -10.71 18.52 26.25
C HIS A 213 -10.19 19.06 27.58
N LEU A 214 -8.88 18.96 27.84
CA LEU A 214 -8.24 19.49 29.04
C LEU A 214 -8.32 21.02 29.11
N SER A 215 -8.30 21.69 27.95
CA SER A 215 -8.50 23.14 27.82
C SER A 215 -9.97 23.56 27.96
N GLN A 216 -10.89 22.62 28.21
CA GLN A 216 -12.33 22.85 28.36
C GLN A 216 -13.00 23.55 27.17
N VAL A 217 -12.42 23.42 25.97
CA VAL A 217 -12.98 24.00 24.75
C VAL A 217 -14.08 23.08 24.22
N LYS A 218 -15.32 23.56 24.17
CA LYS A 218 -16.44 22.79 23.60
C LYS A 218 -16.28 22.67 22.08
N PRO A 219 -16.30 21.46 21.51
CA PRO A 219 -16.15 21.28 20.07
C PRO A 219 -17.39 21.73 19.29
N SER A 220 -17.18 22.31 18.11
CA SER A 220 -18.25 22.52 17.13
C SER A 220 -18.68 21.20 16.49
N GLU A 221 -19.83 21.18 15.83
CA GLU A 221 -20.29 20.01 15.07
C GLU A 221 -19.24 19.54 14.04
N ILE A 222 -18.62 20.49 13.32
CA ILE A 222 -17.55 20.20 12.35
C ILE A 222 -16.33 19.58 13.03
N ALA A 223 -15.93 20.10 14.20
CA ALA A 223 -14.82 19.52 14.97
C ALA A 223 -15.17 18.08 15.39
N MET A 224 -16.37 17.84 15.88
CA MET A 224 -16.83 16.50 16.27
C MET A 224 -16.90 15.53 15.08
N ILE A 225 -17.33 15.98 13.90
CA ILE A 225 -17.32 15.16 12.68
C ILE A 225 -15.88 14.76 12.30
N ASN A 226 -14.94 15.71 12.31
CA ASN A 226 -13.53 15.42 12.03
C ASN A 226 -12.92 14.46 13.06
N MET A 227 -13.28 14.61 14.34
CA MET A 227 -12.89 13.67 15.39
C MET A 227 -13.49 12.27 15.13
N VAL A 228 -14.78 12.15 14.81
CA VAL A 228 -15.41 10.86 14.51
C VAL A 228 -14.78 10.20 13.29
N ASN A 229 -14.51 10.95 12.22
CA ASN A 229 -13.84 10.45 11.02
C ASN A 229 -12.43 9.95 11.33
N LEU A 230 -11.68 10.62 12.21
CA LEU A 230 -10.39 10.11 12.69
C LEU A 230 -10.53 8.70 13.30
N PHE A 231 -11.54 8.46 14.14
CA PHE A 231 -11.78 7.12 14.70
C PHE A 231 -12.31 6.13 13.66
N ALA A 232 -13.02 6.60 12.64
CA ALA A 232 -13.45 5.80 11.50
C ALA A 232 -12.23 5.30 10.69
N ASP A 233 -11.23 6.16 10.50
CA ASP A 233 -9.98 5.84 9.79
C ASP A 233 -9.07 4.92 10.60
N ILE A 234 -9.03 5.06 11.92
CA ILE A 234 -8.33 4.15 12.83
C ILE A 234 -9.01 2.76 12.87
N ALA A 235 -10.31 2.68 12.55
CA ALA A 235 -11.11 1.45 12.50
C ALA A 235 -11.09 0.58 13.79
N ASN A 236 -10.85 1.19 14.95
CA ASN A 236 -10.81 0.48 16.24
C ASN A 236 -12.12 0.61 17.04
N ALA A 237 -12.87 -0.50 17.11
CA ALA A 237 -14.17 -0.56 17.78
C ALA A 237 -14.15 -0.20 19.27
N LYS A 238 -13.04 -0.47 19.99
CA LYS A 238 -12.92 -0.15 21.42
C LYS A 238 -12.82 1.37 21.64
N MET A 239 -12.24 2.09 20.69
CA MET A 239 -12.02 3.54 20.75
C MET A 239 -13.20 4.37 20.20
N GLY A 240 -14.00 3.81 19.28
CA GLY A 240 -15.16 4.51 18.71
C GLY A 240 -16.32 4.75 19.68
N ARG A 241 -16.52 3.88 20.69
CA ARG A 241 -17.60 4.06 21.68
C ARG A 241 -17.39 5.25 22.62
N PRO A 242 -16.19 5.44 23.23
CA PRO A 242 -15.88 6.67 23.96
C PRO A 242 -16.10 7.94 23.13
N MET A 243 -15.72 7.92 21.85
CA MET A 243 -15.92 9.07 20.96
C MET A 243 -17.41 9.36 20.73
N HIS A 244 -18.23 8.33 20.47
CA HIS A 244 -19.68 8.51 20.35
C HIS A 244 -20.29 9.08 21.65
N ALA A 245 -19.89 8.59 22.82
CA ALA A 245 -20.35 9.13 24.11
C ALA A 245 -19.93 10.61 24.27
N TYR A 246 -18.71 10.96 23.85
CA TYR A 246 -18.22 12.34 23.84
C TYR A 246 -19.04 13.23 22.91
N VAL A 247 -19.38 12.77 21.71
CA VAL A 247 -20.28 13.49 20.79
C VAL A 247 -21.63 13.75 21.45
N VAL A 248 -22.27 12.72 22.00
CA VAL A 248 -23.59 12.84 22.64
C VAL A 248 -23.57 13.81 23.82
N LYS A 249 -22.49 13.80 24.62
CA LYS A 249 -22.32 14.71 25.76
C LYS A 249 -22.11 16.17 25.35
N ASN A 250 -21.51 16.41 24.18
CA ASN A 250 -21.18 17.76 23.70
C ASN A 250 -22.14 18.31 22.65
N SER A 251 -23.06 17.49 22.13
CA SER A 251 -24.12 17.89 21.20
C SER A 251 -25.37 18.36 21.94
N ASP A 252 -26.16 19.25 21.33
CA ASP A 252 -27.48 19.59 21.87
C ASP A 252 -28.42 18.38 21.70
N MET A 253 -28.92 17.84 22.80
CA MET A 253 -29.76 16.63 22.82
C MET A 253 -31.07 16.80 22.04
N ARG A 254 -31.52 18.04 21.78
CA ARG A 254 -32.78 18.31 21.07
C ARG A 254 -32.66 18.22 19.55
N ALA A 255 -31.45 18.28 18.99
CA ALA A 255 -31.23 18.19 17.54
C ALA A 255 -29.78 17.80 17.19
N ILE A 256 -29.41 16.53 17.36
CA ILE A 256 -28.18 16.02 16.77
C ILE A 256 -28.37 16.04 15.24
N GLY A 257 -27.52 16.76 14.51
CA GLY A 257 -27.58 16.89 13.07
C GLY A 257 -27.47 15.55 12.34
N VAL A 258 -28.14 15.44 11.18
CA VAL A 258 -27.98 14.29 10.28
C VAL A 258 -26.52 14.04 9.87
N PRO A 259 -25.67 15.08 9.62
CA PRO A 259 -24.26 14.87 9.25
C PRO A 259 -23.44 14.13 10.30
N ILE A 260 -23.54 14.52 11.58
CA ILE A 260 -22.77 13.88 12.65
C ILE A 260 -23.25 12.46 12.94
N ILE A 261 -24.56 12.18 12.84
CA ILE A 261 -25.08 10.80 12.93
C ILE A 261 -24.57 9.97 11.75
N THR A 262 -24.50 10.54 10.55
CA THR A 262 -23.97 9.87 9.36
C THR A 262 -22.48 9.53 9.53
N ALA A 263 -21.68 10.44 10.09
CA ALA A 263 -20.29 10.16 10.44
C ALA A 263 -20.16 9.02 11.47
N LEU A 264 -21.05 8.98 12.48
CA LEU A 264 -21.08 7.89 13.45
C LEU A 264 -21.48 6.55 12.82
N ILE A 265 -22.39 6.54 11.84
CA ILE A 265 -22.76 5.34 11.07
C ILE A 265 -21.54 4.81 10.32
N ASP A 266 -20.82 5.67 9.59
CA ASP A 266 -19.58 5.30 8.89
C ASP A 266 -18.53 4.75 9.86
N MET A 267 -18.24 5.48 10.94
CA MET A 267 -17.29 5.04 11.97
C MET A 267 -17.64 3.66 12.54
N TYR A 268 -18.90 3.42 12.92
CA TYR A 268 -19.28 2.10 13.45
C TYR A 268 -19.19 0.99 12.40
N ALA A 269 -19.53 1.28 11.14
CA ALA A 269 -19.38 0.32 10.05
C ALA A 269 -17.91 -0.02 9.80
N LYS A 270 -17.02 0.98 9.74
CA LYS A 270 -15.56 0.78 9.58
C LYS A 270 -14.94 0.02 10.75
N CYS A 271 -15.45 0.23 11.97
CA CYS A 271 -15.10 -0.55 13.15
C CYS A 271 -15.73 -1.97 13.20
N GLY A 272 -16.42 -2.41 12.14
CA GLY A 272 -17.06 -3.73 12.07
C GLY A 272 -18.34 -3.88 12.88
N ASN A 273 -18.84 -2.82 13.53
CA ASN A 273 -20.08 -2.85 14.30
C ASN A 273 -21.29 -2.37 13.49
N ILE A 274 -21.64 -3.15 12.47
CA ILE A 274 -22.76 -2.83 11.58
C ILE A 274 -24.11 -2.76 12.30
N THR A 275 -24.27 -3.46 13.43
CA THR A 275 -25.52 -3.47 14.20
C THR A 275 -25.81 -2.12 14.86
N LEU A 276 -24.80 -1.47 15.45
CA LEU A 276 -24.95 -0.13 16.01
C LEU A 276 -25.13 0.92 14.91
N ALA A 277 -24.37 0.80 13.81
CA ALA A 277 -24.56 1.64 12.63
C ALA A 277 -26.01 1.58 12.12
N ARG A 278 -26.57 0.37 12.00
CA ARG A 278 -27.97 0.15 11.60
C ARG A 278 -28.98 0.78 12.55
N ARG A 279 -28.75 0.70 13.87
CA ARG A 279 -29.62 1.32 14.86
C ARG A 279 -29.62 2.85 14.74
N LEU A 280 -28.46 3.46 14.54
CA LEU A 280 -28.35 4.91 14.32
C LEU A 280 -29.05 5.32 13.03
N PHE A 281 -28.84 4.57 11.94
CA PHE A 281 -29.48 4.81 10.65
C PHE A 281 -31.02 4.76 10.73
N ASN A 282 -31.57 3.77 11.43
CA ASN A 282 -33.02 3.63 11.57
C ASN A 282 -33.66 4.77 12.37
N ARG A 283 -32.90 5.41 13.29
CA ARG A 283 -33.36 6.55 14.11
C ARG A 283 -33.34 7.89 13.37
N LEU A 284 -32.80 7.95 12.16
CA LEU A 284 -32.84 9.17 11.34
C LEU A 284 -34.27 9.44 10.85
N ASN A 285 -34.83 10.59 11.24
CA ASN A 285 -36.14 11.08 10.81
C ASN A 285 -36.18 11.33 9.29
N GLN A 286 -35.13 11.94 8.75
CA GLN A 286 -34.90 12.10 7.32
C GLN A 286 -33.52 11.53 6.97
N LYS A 287 -33.49 10.63 5.98
CA LYS A 287 -32.26 9.99 5.51
C LYS A 287 -31.81 10.71 4.25
N SER A 288 -30.55 11.11 4.20
CA SER A 288 -29.95 11.75 3.02
C SER A 288 -29.31 10.69 2.12
N VAL A 289 -28.99 11.08 0.88
CA VAL A 289 -28.17 10.23 -0.03
C VAL A 289 -26.89 9.78 0.66
N VAL A 290 -26.24 10.67 1.43
CA VAL A 290 -25.00 10.38 2.17
C VAL A 290 -25.24 9.34 3.28
N SER A 291 -26.33 9.44 4.04
CA SER A 291 -26.61 8.48 5.11
C SER A 291 -26.98 7.09 4.58
N TRP A 292 -27.68 7.02 3.44
CA TRP A 292 -27.91 5.77 2.71
C TRP A 292 -26.61 5.17 2.19
N THR A 293 -25.76 5.99 1.56
CA THR A 293 -24.45 5.57 1.03
C THR A 293 -23.59 4.96 2.14
N ALA A 294 -23.44 5.66 3.27
CA ALA A 294 -22.64 5.18 4.41
C ALA A 294 -23.15 3.83 4.96
N MET A 295 -24.47 3.66 5.05
CA MET A 295 -25.05 2.40 5.53
C MET A 295 -24.83 1.25 4.54
N ILE A 296 -25.09 1.46 3.25
CA ILE A 296 -24.93 0.42 2.22
C ILE A 296 -23.45 0.03 2.10
N ALA A 297 -22.55 1.01 1.97
CA ALA A 297 -21.10 0.80 1.96
C ALA A 297 -20.64 0.01 3.19
N GLY A 298 -21.15 0.34 4.37
CA GLY A 298 -20.88 -0.39 5.60
C GLY A 298 -21.28 -1.86 5.57
N TYR A 299 -22.44 -2.18 5.01
CA TYR A 299 -22.87 -3.58 4.83
C TYR A 299 -21.98 -4.33 3.82
N ILE A 300 -21.55 -3.67 2.74
CA ILE A 300 -20.60 -4.27 1.77
C ILE A 300 -19.30 -4.59 2.48
N ARG A 301 -18.71 -3.62 3.18
CA ARG A 301 -17.46 -3.76 3.93
C ARG A 301 -17.48 -4.89 4.96
N CYS A 302 -18.60 -5.06 5.66
CA CYS A 302 -18.80 -6.17 6.61
C CYS A 302 -19.16 -7.50 5.93
N ASN A 303 -19.01 -7.61 4.60
CA ASN A 303 -19.33 -8.76 3.77
C ASN A 303 -20.78 -9.27 3.93
N LYS A 304 -21.73 -8.35 4.16
CA LYS A 304 -23.16 -8.63 4.33
C LYS A 304 -23.93 -8.20 3.08
N LEU A 305 -23.53 -8.75 1.92
CA LEU A 305 -23.91 -8.29 0.59
C LEU A 305 -25.43 -8.31 0.32
N VAL A 306 -26.14 -9.33 0.82
CA VAL A 306 -27.60 -9.46 0.65
C VAL A 306 -28.34 -8.27 1.28
N GLU A 307 -27.90 -7.83 2.46
CA GLU A 307 -28.53 -6.70 3.13
C GLU A 307 -28.14 -5.37 2.49
N ALA A 308 -26.92 -5.25 1.95
CA ALA A 308 -26.53 -4.10 1.15
C ALA A 308 -27.44 -3.92 -0.08
N ILE A 309 -27.74 -5.00 -0.81
CA ILE A 309 -28.63 -4.99 -1.97
C ILE A 309 -30.04 -4.56 -1.57
N LYS A 310 -30.61 -5.14 -0.49
CA LYS A 310 -31.95 -4.77 0.00
C LYS A 310 -32.02 -3.28 0.35
N LEU A 311 -30.97 -2.71 0.92
CA LEU A 311 -30.92 -1.28 1.24
C LEU A 311 -30.78 -0.41 0.01
N PHE A 312 -30.01 -0.83 -0.99
CA PHE A 312 -29.91 -0.11 -2.26
C PHE A 312 -31.25 -0.06 -3.01
N VAL A 313 -32.02 -1.15 -2.97
CA VAL A 313 -33.39 -1.18 -3.51
C VAL A 313 -34.31 -0.27 -2.69
N LYS A 314 -34.30 -0.41 -1.36
CA LYS A 314 -35.14 0.40 -0.47
C LYS A 314 -34.87 1.90 -0.59
N MET A 315 -33.61 2.31 -0.79
CA MET A 315 -33.24 3.69 -1.05
C MET A 315 -34.01 4.27 -2.24
N GLN A 316 -34.14 3.50 -3.32
CA GLN A 316 -34.88 3.88 -4.53
C GLN A 316 -36.41 3.86 -4.31
N GLU A 317 -36.92 2.88 -3.55
CA GLU A 317 -38.35 2.83 -3.17
C GLU A 317 -38.78 4.05 -2.34
N GLU A 318 -37.87 4.60 -1.53
CA GLU A 318 -38.07 5.85 -0.79
C GLU A 318 -37.84 7.11 -1.66
N ASN A 319 -37.74 6.97 -3.00
CA ASN A 319 -37.49 8.03 -3.97
C ASN A 319 -36.19 8.81 -3.74
N ILE A 320 -35.19 8.18 -3.12
CA ILE A 320 -33.85 8.73 -2.97
C ILE A 320 -32.95 8.02 -3.98
N PHE A 321 -32.45 8.72 -4.98
CA PHE A 321 -31.65 8.09 -6.04
C PHE A 321 -30.14 8.21 -5.74
N PRO A 322 -29.36 7.12 -5.93
CA PRO A 322 -27.91 7.17 -5.89
C PRO A 322 -27.36 8.21 -6.85
N ASN A 323 -26.39 9.01 -6.41
CA ASN A 323 -25.63 9.88 -7.29
C ASN A 323 -24.26 9.24 -7.61
N GLU A 324 -23.45 9.93 -8.40
CA GLU A 324 -22.14 9.42 -8.82
C GLU A 324 -21.23 9.12 -7.62
N ILE A 325 -21.24 9.99 -6.61
CA ILE A 325 -20.48 9.80 -5.35
C ILE A 325 -20.94 8.53 -4.63
N THR A 326 -22.25 8.25 -4.59
CA THR A 326 -22.77 6.97 -4.06
C THR A 326 -22.23 5.80 -4.86
N MET A 327 -22.32 5.84 -6.20
CA MET A 327 -21.86 4.73 -7.03
C MET A 327 -20.35 4.48 -6.87
N LEU A 328 -19.55 5.55 -6.87
CA LEU A 328 -18.11 5.50 -6.61
C LEU A 328 -17.81 4.84 -5.26
N SER A 329 -18.47 5.29 -4.19
CA SER A 329 -18.27 4.73 -2.84
C SER A 329 -18.63 3.24 -2.78
N LEU A 330 -19.73 2.82 -3.39
CA LEU A 330 -20.15 1.42 -3.36
C LEU A 330 -19.25 0.51 -4.21
N VAL A 331 -18.80 0.98 -5.38
CA VAL A 331 -17.88 0.24 -6.26
C VAL A 331 -16.52 0.03 -5.58
N LEU A 332 -15.98 1.04 -4.90
CA LEU A 332 -14.74 0.93 -4.13
C LEU A 332 -14.84 -0.13 -3.02
N GLU A 333 -15.95 -0.17 -2.27
CA GLU A 333 -16.17 -1.21 -1.26
C GLU A 333 -16.30 -2.61 -1.88
N CYS A 334 -16.91 -2.71 -3.06
CA CYS A 334 -16.98 -3.99 -3.79
C CYS A 334 -15.58 -4.48 -4.17
N GLY A 335 -14.71 -3.59 -4.65
CA GLY A 335 -13.31 -3.91 -4.95
C GLY A 335 -12.55 -4.34 -3.71
N PHE A 336 -12.73 -3.64 -2.58
CA PHE A 336 -12.07 -3.96 -1.31
C PHE A 336 -12.50 -5.33 -0.75
N THR A 337 -13.76 -5.71 -0.92
CA THR A 337 -14.33 -6.96 -0.37
C THR A 337 -14.36 -8.13 -1.35
N GLY A 338 -13.97 -7.92 -2.61
CA GLY A 338 -14.10 -8.92 -3.67
C GLY A 338 -15.56 -9.23 -4.05
N ALA A 339 -16.49 -8.29 -3.83
CA ALA A 339 -17.93 -8.49 -4.04
C ALA A 339 -18.32 -8.34 -5.53
N LEU A 340 -17.79 -9.23 -6.37
CA LEU A 340 -17.89 -9.13 -7.83
C LEU A 340 -19.33 -9.01 -8.35
N GLU A 341 -20.24 -9.84 -7.87
CA GLU A 341 -21.62 -9.87 -8.36
C GLU A 341 -22.39 -8.59 -8.03
N LEU A 342 -22.14 -8.01 -6.85
CA LEU A 342 -22.69 -6.70 -6.51
C LEU A 342 -22.07 -5.59 -7.37
N GLY A 343 -20.75 -5.63 -7.59
CA GLY A 343 -20.05 -4.72 -8.48
C GLY A 343 -20.63 -4.74 -9.91
N LYS A 344 -20.90 -5.93 -10.48
CA LYS A 344 -21.56 -6.09 -11.79
C LYS A 344 -22.96 -5.48 -11.81
N GLN A 345 -23.76 -5.67 -10.75
CA GLN A 345 -25.10 -5.07 -10.65
C GLN A 345 -25.04 -3.54 -10.59
N LEU A 346 -24.12 -2.98 -9.80
CA LEU A 346 -23.90 -1.54 -9.70
C LEU A 346 -23.44 -0.97 -11.04
N HIS A 347 -22.47 -1.60 -11.71
CA HIS A 347 -22.01 -1.19 -13.04
C HIS A 347 -23.15 -1.19 -14.07
N ASN A 348 -23.98 -2.23 -14.09
CA ASN A 348 -25.17 -2.27 -14.94
C ASN A 348 -26.17 -1.15 -14.62
N TYR A 349 -26.32 -0.78 -13.35
CA TYR A 349 -27.16 0.36 -12.94
C TYR A 349 -26.60 1.69 -13.46
N ILE A 350 -25.27 1.91 -13.36
CA ILE A 350 -24.58 3.10 -13.89
C ILE A 350 -24.91 3.28 -15.38
N LEU A 351 -24.76 2.20 -16.16
CA LEU A 351 -25.02 2.22 -17.61
C LEU A 351 -26.51 2.48 -17.92
N ARG A 352 -27.44 1.78 -17.24
CA ARG A 352 -28.88 1.91 -17.49
C ARG A 352 -29.45 3.28 -17.15
N LYS A 353 -28.87 3.97 -16.17
CA LYS A 353 -29.30 5.31 -15.75
C LYS A 353 -28.59 6.43 -16.52
N GLY A 354 -27.68 6.09 -17.44
CA GLY A 354 -26.99 7.07 -18.28
C GLY A 354 -26.08 7.99 -17.48
N PHE A 355 -25.43 7.49 -16.42
CA PHE A 355 -24.40 8.26 -15.72
C PHE A 355 -23.28 8.61 -16.71
N LYS A 356 -22.84 9.88 -16.70
CA LYS A 356 -21.61 10.25 -17.37
C LYS A 356 -20.46 9.57 -16.63
N MET A 357 -19.72 8.71 -17.33
CA MET A 357 -18.57 8.04 -16.73
C MET A 357 -17.44 9.05 -16.57
N SER A 358 -17.21 9.49 -15.33
CA SER A 358 -16.02 10.27 -14.99
C SER A 358 -14.78 9.39 -15.01
N VAL A 359 -13.60 10.01 -15.07
CA VAL A 359 -12.32 9.30 -14.98
C VAL A 359 -12.24 8.59 -13.62
N GLU A 360 -12.72 9.21 -12.55
CA GLU A 360 -12.72 8.65 -11.19
C GLU A 360 -13.60 7.39 -11.08
N LEU A 361 -14.81 7.43 -11.63
CA LEU A 361 -15.72 6.28 -11.59
C LEU A 361 -15.23 5.14 -12.50
N SER A 362 -14.68 5.48 -13.67
CA SER A 362 -14.07 4.50 -14.57
C SER A 362 -12.85 3.81 -13.93
N THR A 363 -11.96 4.59 -13.31
CA THR A 363 -10.81 4.07 -12.55
C THR A 363 -11.25 3.15 -11.40
N ALA A 364 -12.29 3.52 -10.65
CA ALA A 364 -12.82 2.67 -9.59
C ALA A 364 -13.41 1.34 -10.10
N LEU A 365 -14.05 1.35 -11.27
CA LEU A 365 -14.54 0.12 -11.91
C LEU A 365 -13.39 -0.77 -12.40
N VAL A 366 -12.36 -0.19 -13.01
CA VAL A 366 -11.14 -0.92 -13.42
C VAL A 366 -10.48 -1.59 -12.20
N ASP A 367 -10.29 -0.84 -11.11
CA ASP A 367 -9.74 -1.35 -9.85
C ASP A 367 -10.62 -2.46 -9.25
N MET A 368 -11.94 -2.27 -9.21
CA MET A 368 -12.88 -3.26 -8.67
C MET A 368 -12.85 -4.57 -9.45
N TYR A 369 -12.95 -4.51 -10.78
CA TYR A 369 -12.89 -5.72 -11.62
C TYR A 369 -11.52 -6.39 -11.56
N GLY A 370 -10.44 -5.61 -11.51
CA GLY A 370 -9.08 -6.13 -11.33
C GLY A 370 -8.93 -6.92 -10.03
N LYS A 371 -9.31 -6.32 -8.89
CA LYS A 371 -9.27 -6.96 -7.56
C LYS A 371 -10.19 -8.18 -7.44
N CYS A 372 -11.28 -8.21 -8.20
CA CYS A 372 -12.19 -9.35 -8.26
C CYS A 372 -11.75 -10.45 -9.24
N GLY A 373 -10.62 -10.30 -9.93
CA GLY A 373 -10.07 -11.29 -10.86
C GLY A 373 -10.70 -11.29 -12.27
N GLU A 374 -11.59 -10.35 -12.59
CA GLU A 374 -12.24 -10.23 -13.91
C GLU A 374 -11.41 -9.32 -14.83
N MET A 375 -10.17 -9.74 -15.08
CA MET A 375 -9.16 -8.90 -15.73
C MET A 375 -9.54 -8.49 -17.16
N LYS A 376 -10.32 -9.32 -17.88
CA LYS A 376 -10.81 -9.00 -19.23
C LYS A 376 -11.75 -7.79 -19.23
N VAL A 377 -12.65 -7.69 -18.25
CA VAL A 377 -13.61 -6.59 -18.16
C VAL A 377 -12.89 -5.31 -17.76
N ALA A 378 -12.01 -5.39 -16.76
CA ALA A 378 -11.18 -4.25 -16.35
C ALA A 378 -10.30 -3.74 -17.50
N ARG A 379 -9.72 -4.64 -18.31
CA ARG A 379 -8.95 -4.26 -19.50
C ARG A 379 -9.82 -3.56 -20.55
N SER A 380 -11.01 -4.08 -20.82
CA SER A 380 -11.95 -3.45 -21.75
C SER A 380 -12.36 -2.05 -21.31
N LEU A 381 -12.62 -1.84 -20.01
CA LEU A 381 -12.95 -0.52 -19.46
C LEU A 381 -11.77 0.44 -19.57
N PHE A 382 -10.58 -0.04 -19.22
CA PHE A 382 -9.34 0.72 -19.37
C PHE A 382 -9.14 1.18 -20.82
N ASP A 383 -9.18 0.25 -21.79
CA ASP A 383 -8.95 0.56 -23.20
C ASP A 383 -10.00 1.55 -23.74
N SER A 384 -11.27 1.44 -23.30
CA SER A 384 -12.36 2.33 -23.70
C SER A 384 -12.30 3.76 -23.17
N SER A 385 -11.44 4.06 -22.20
CA SER A 385 -11.32 5.40 -21.62
C SER A 385 -10.46 6.31 -22.51
N ASP A 386 -10.99 7.44 -22.96
CA ASP A 386 -10.22 8.40 -23.78
C ASP A 386 -9.13 9.12 -22.98
N GLU A 387 -9.44 9.48 -21.73
CA GLU A 387 -8.50 10.08 -20.77
C GLU A 387 -8.10 9.04 -19.73
N LYS A 388 -6.78 8.88 -19.52
CA LYS A 388 -6.20 7.94 -18.57
C LYS A 388 -5.22 8.68 -17.69
N ASP A 389 -5.59 8.91 -16.43
CA ASP A 389 -4.71 9.50 -15.44
C ASP A 389 -3.77 8.46 -14.81
N VAL A 390 -2.80 8.91 -14.01
CA VAL A 390 -1.84 8.05 -13.31
C VAL A 390 -2.57 6.98 -12.49
N MET A 391 -3.72 7.31 -11.89
CA MET A 391 -4.49 6.40 -11.04
C MET A 391 -5.09 5.25 -11.83
N MET A 392 -5.63 5.51 -13.02
CA MET A 392 -6.17 4.46 -13.89
C MET A 392 -5.09 3.48 -14.36
N TRP A 393 -3.93 3.99 -14.80
CA TRP A 393 -2.78 3.15 -15.17
C TRP A 393 -2.32 2.31 -13.98
N THR A 394 -2.20 2.93 -12.81
CA THR A 394 -1.82 2.24 -11.57
C THR A 394 -2.81 1.12 -11.24
N ALA A 395 -4.11 1.37 -11.33
CA ALA A 395 -5.16 0.39 -11.06
C ALA A 395 -5.09 -0.82 -12.02
N ALA A 396 -4.91 -0.56 -13.32
CA ALA A 396 -4.77 -1.62 -14.31
C ALA A 396 -3.52 -2.48 -14.06
N ILE A 397 -2.35 -1.85 -13.84
CA ILE A 397 -1.10 -2.54 -13.52
C ILE A 397 -1.25 -3.34 -12.21
N SER A 398 -1.88 -2.77 -11.18
CA SER A 398 -2.15 -3.45 -9.91
C SER A 398 -3.00 -4.71 -10.11
N GLY A 399 -4.03 -4.63 -10.97
CA GLY A 399 -4.88 -5.77 -11.31
C GLY A 399 -4.10 -6.91 -11.94
N TYR A 400 -3.25 -6.61 -12.94
CA TYR A 400 -2.39 -7.63 -13.55
C TYR A 400 -1.32 -8.18 -12.59
N ALA A 401 -0.77 -7.34 -11.72
CA ALA A 401 0.17 -7.78 -10.69
C ALA A 401 -0.47 -8.76 -9.70
N GLN A 402 -1.69 -8.47 -9.22
CA GLN A 402 -2.45 -9.38 -8.35
C GLN A 402 -2.83 -10.68 -9.07
N ALA A 403 -3.11 -10.62 -10.37
CA ALA A 403 -3.35 -11.79 -11.22
C ALA A 403 -2.06 -12.56 -11.57
N LYS A 404 -0.89 -12.10 -11.11
CA LYS A 404 0.44 -12.69 -11.38
C LYS A 404 0.80 -12.73 -12.87
N CYS A 405 0.28 -11.78 -13.63
CA CYS A 405 0.49 -11.63 -15.05
C CYS A 405 1.65 -10.65 -15.32
N LEU A 406 2.89 -11.14 -15.19
CA LEU A 406 4.12 -10.35 -15.30
C LEU A 406 4.20 -9.58 -16.62
N ASP A 407 4.09 -10.28 -17.76
CA ASP A 407 4.26 -9.69 -19.08
C ASP A 407 3.24 -8.58 -19.34
N GLN A 408 1.97 -8.82 -19.03
CA GLN A 408 0.90 -7.85 -19.25
C GLN A 408 1.04 -6.60 -18.35
N ALA A 409 1.53 -6.77 -17.12
CA ALA A 409 1.79 -5.65 -16.22
C ALA A 409 2.93 -4.76 -16.74
N PHE A 410 4.01 -5.38 -17.24
CA PHE A 410 5.15 -4.66 -17.84
C PHE A 410 4.80 -4.03 -19.19
N ASP A 411 3.96 -4.68 -20.01
CA ASP A 411 3.44 -4.11 -21.25
C ASP A 411 2.64 -2.83 -20.98
N LEU A 412 1.78 -2.84 -19.95
CA LEU A 412 1.05 -1.63 -19.53
C LEU A 412 1.98 -0.57 -18.96
N PHE A 413 3.02 -0.94 -18.22
CA PHE A 413 4.03 0.01 -17.75
C PHE A 413 4.76 0.70 -18.91
N VAL A 414 5.13 -0.04 -19.95
CA VAL A 414 5.73 0.52 -21.16
C VAL A 414 4.74 1.44 -21.88
N GLN A 415 3.47 1.04 -22.01
CA GLN A 415 2.42 1.87 -22.62
C GLN A 415 2.19 3.17 -21.83
N MET A 416 2.16 3.10 -20.49
CA MET A 416 2.04 4.26 -19.59
C MET A 416 3.15 5.28 -19.86
N ARG A 417 4.38 4.81 -20.00
CA ARG A 417 5.55 5.65 -20.28
C ARG A 417 5.51 6.23 -21.70
N ASN A 418 5.12 5.44 -22.69
CA ASN A 418 4.98 5.90 -24.08
C ASN A 418 3.87 6.96 -24.21
N ALA A 419 2.86 6.93 -23.34
CA ALA A 419 1.84 7.97 -23.22
C ALA A 419 2.32 9.24 -22.48
N GLY A 420 3.58 9.30 -22.04
CA GLY A 420 4.14 10.44 -21.31
C GLY A 420 3.67 10.54 -19.86
N VAL A 421 3.06 9.48 -19.31
CA VAL A 421 2.56 9.45 -17.93
C VAL A 421 3.65 8.89 -17.01
N THR A 422 4.10 9.69 -16.05
CA THR A 422 5.12 9.27 -15.08
C THR A 422 4.50 8.33 -14.03
N PRO A 423 5.03 7.11 -13.85
CA PRO A 423 4.54 6.19 -12.82
C PRO A 423 4.83 6.72 -11.41
N ASN A 424 3.90 6.45 -10.49
CA ASN A 424 4.04 6.81 -9.08
C ASN A 424 4.67 5.66 -8.26
N GLU A 425 4.97 5.93 -7.00
CA GLU A 425 5.51 4.98 -6.03
C GLU A 425 4.70 3.68 -5.95
N VAL A 426 3.36 3.79 -5.91
CA VAL A 426 2.44 2.63 -5.85
C VAL A 426 2.60 1.74 -7.08
N THR A 427 2.76 2.31 -8.27
CA THR A 427 3.02 1.54 -9.49
C THR A 427 4.33 0.75 -9.37
N MET A 428 5.38 1.39 -8.84
CA MET A 428 6.68 0.75 -8.67
C MET A 428 6.65 -0.37 -7.64
N VAL A 429 5.97 -0.18 -6.51
CA VAL A 429 5.79 -1.21 -5.49
C VAL A 429 5.13 -2.44 -6.11
N ASN A 430 4.03 -2.27 -6.85
CA ASN A 430 3.33 -3.40 -7.48
C ASN A 430 4.21 -4.16 -8.48
N LEU A 431 4.98 -3.45 -9.32
CA LEU A 431 5.88 -4.09 -10.29
C LEU A 431 7.04 -4.82 -9.61
N LEU A 432 7.64 -4.22 -8.57
CA LEU A 432 8.72 -4.84 -7.80
C LEU A 432 8.23 -6.07 -7.03
N SER A 433 7.05 -6.02 -6.40
CA SER A 433 6.44 -7.18 -5.75
C SER A 433 6.15 -8.29 -6.75
N LEU A 434 5.68 -7.96 -7.96
CA LEU A 434 5.45 -8.92 -9.02
C LEU A 434 6.75 -9.58 -9.49
N CYS A 435 7.84 -8.82 -9.63
CA CYS A 435 9.17 -9.37 -9.89
C CYS A 435 9.65 -10.28 -8.76
N ALA A 436 9.42 -9.90 -7.49
CA ALA A 436 9.78 -10.69 -6.32
C ALA A 436 9.06 -12.05 -6.32
N GLU A 437 7.78 -12.07 -6.66
CA GLU A 437 6.99 -13.30 -6.77
C GLU A 437 7.44 -14.17 -7.94
N ALA A 438 7.70 -13.59 -9.11
CA ALA A 438 8.18 -14.31 -10.29
C ALA A 438 9.65 -14.77 -10.17
N GLY A 439 10.44 -14.14 -9.30
CA GLY A 439 11.90 -14.28 -9.27
C GLY A 439 12.60 -13.61 -10.46
N ALA A 440 11.98 -12.59 -11.04
CA ALA A 440 12.49 -11.84 -12.20
C ALA A 440 13.47 -10.74 -11.75
N LEU A 441 14.73 -11.14 -11.53
CA LEU A 441 15.79 -10.26 -11.03
C LEU A 441 16.17 -9.16 -12.02
N ASP A 442 16.22 -9.47 -13.32
CA ASP A 442 16.67 -8.50 -14.32
C ASP A 442 15.63 -7.41 -14.54
N LEU A 443 14.35 -7.78 -14.64
CA LEU A 443 13.24 -6.83 -14.62
C LEU A 443 13.21 -6.00 -13.31
N GLY A 444 13.42 -6.64 -12.16
CA GLY A 444 13.49 -5.95 -10.87
C GLY A 444 14.63 -4.93 -10.80
N LYS A 445 15.83 -5.28 -11.30
CA LYS A 445 16.98 -4.36 -11.43
C LYS A 445 16.67 -3.20 -12.36
N TRP A 446 16.00 -3.47 -13.47
CA TRP A 446 15.62 -2.44 -14.43
C TRP A 446 14.65 -1.42 -13.82
N ILE A 447 13.63 -1.88 -13.08
CA ILE A 447 12.71 -0.99 -12.35
C ILE A 447 13.47 -0.18 -11.28
N HIS A 448 14.39 -0.81 -10.53
CA HIS A 448 15.19 -0.08 -9.55
C HIS A 448 16.05 1.02 -10.19
N ALA A 449 16.73 0.72 -11.29
CA ALA A 449 17.50 1.72 -12.05
C ALA A 449 16.60 2.84 -12.61
N TYR A 450 15.37 2.50 -13.01
CA TYR A 450 14.38 3.48 -13.46
C TYR A 450 13.95 4.42 -12.32
N ILE A 451 13.68 3.89 -11.12
CA ILE A 451 13.34 4.68 -9.93
C ILE A 451 14.45 5.71 -9.62
N GLU A 452 15.71 5.26 -9.62
CA GLU A 452 16.87 6.12 -9.38
C GLU A 452 17.00 7.20 -10.47
N LYS A 453 16.85 6.82 -11.74
CA LYS A 453 17.02 7.71 -12.89
C LYS A 453 15.96 8.81 -12.95
N GLU A 454 14.70 8.48 -12.71
CA GLU A 454 13.59 9.44 -12.76
C GLU A 454 13.42 10.22 -11.45
N GLY A 455 14.24 9.95 -10.43
CA GLY A 455 14.18 10.64 -9.15
C GLY A 455 12.87 10.42 -8.40
N ILE A 456 12.26 9.23 -8.55
CA ILE A 456 11.05 8.87 -7.80
C ILE A 456 11.43 8.79 -6.33
N VAL A 457 10.72 9.55 -5.49
CA VAL A 457 10.99 9.62 -4.06
C VAL A 457 10.83 8.22 -3.45
N SER A 458 11.93 7.67 -2.94
CA SER A 458 11.93 6.38 -2.26
C SER A 458 11.53 6.59 -0.81
N ASP A 459 10.26 6.35 -0.54
CA ASP A 459 9.75 6.27 0.82
C ASP A 459 10.16 4.92 1.47
N LEU A 460 9.74 4.71 2.72
CA LEU A 460 10.08 3.49 3.44
C LEU A 460 9.40 2.24 2.86
N ILE A 461 8.21 2.38 2.26
CA ILE A 461 7.47 1.29 1.63
C ILE A 461 8.21 0.80 0.38
N LEU A 462 8.62 1.72 -0.50
CA LEU A 462 9.37 1.39 -1.70
C LEU A 462 10.73 0.78 -1.36
N THR A 463 11.42 1.32 -0.35
CA THR A 463 12.69 0.78 0.16
C THR A 463 12.54 -0.66 0.68
N THR A 464 11.48 -0.93 1.45
CA THR A 464 11.16 -2.27 1.95
C THR A 464 10.83 -3.24 0.81
N THR A 465 10.11 -2.76 -0.20
CA THR A 465 9.76 -3.56 -1.38
C THR A 465 10.99 -3.90 -2.22
N LEU A 466 11.96 -2.99 -2.34
CA LEU A 466 13.24 -3.25 -3.00
C LEU A 466 14.05 -4.34 -2.27
N VAL A 467 14.12 -4.27 -0.93
CA VAL A 467 14.78 -5.31 -0.13
C VAL A 467 14.11 -6.68 -0.32
N ASP A 468 12.77 -6.74 -0.25
CA ASP A 468 12.01 -7.97 -0.48
C ASP A 468 12.22 -8.52 -1.89
N MET A 469 12.20 -7.66 -2.92
CA MET A 469 12.42 -8.04 -4.31
C MET A 469 13.80 -8.65 -4.50
N TYR A 470 14.88 -7.98 -4.07
CA TYR A 470 16.23 -8.51 -4.23
C TYR A 470 16.44 -9.81 -3.45
N ALA A 471 15.92 -9.90 -2.22
CA ALA A 471 15.98 -11.13 -1.44
C ALA A 471 15.24 -12.29 -2.14
N LYS A 472 13.98 -12.08 -2.55
CA LYS A 472 13.17 -13.11 -3.23
C LYS A 472 13.60 -13.45 -4.66
N CYS A 473 14.43 -12.62 -5.28
CA CYS A 473 15.07 -12.88 -6.57
C CYS A 473 16.48 -13.49 -6.45
N GLY A 474 16.96 -13.74 -5.23
CA GLY A 474 18.20 -14.46 -4.97
C GLY A 474 19.46 -13.61 -4.84
N ASP A 475 19.34 -12.28 -4.82
CA ASP A 475 20.44 -11.32 -4.62
C ASP A 475 20.38 -10.68 -3.22
N ILE A 476 20.58 -11.53 -2.22
CA ILE A 476 20.55 -11.15 -0.80
C ILE A 476 21.61 -10.12 -0.44
N GLY A 477 22.73 -10.07 -1.18
CA GLY A 477 23.79 -9.07 -0.99
C GLY A 477 23.29 -7.67 -1.33
N ARG A 478 22.61 -7.49 -2.47
CA ARG A 478 22.01 -6.21 -2.84
C ARG A 478 20.87 -5.82 -1.88
N ALA A 479 20.05 -6.79 -1.45
CA ALA A 479 19.02 -6.55 -0.43
C ALA A 479 19.64 -6.01 0.86
N ARG A 480 20.72 -6.63 1.35
CA ARG A 480 21.43 -6.20 2.56
C ARG A 480 22.07 -4.81 2.39
N HIS A 481 22.64 -4.52 1.24
CA HIS A 481 23.19 -3.20 0.93
C HIS A 481 22.13 -2.10 1.00
N ILE A 482 20.93 -2.33 0.43
CA ILE A 482 19.83 -1.35 0.49
C ILE A 482 19.36 -1.18 1.95
N PHE A 483 19.21 -2.29 2.67
CA PHE A 483 18.85 -2.27 4.09
C PHE A 483 19.85 -1.47 4.95
N ASP A 484 21.15 -1.70 4.78
CA ASP A 484 22.19 -1.03 5.57
C ASP A 484 22.35 0.47 5.21
N ASN A 485 21.95 0.89 4.00
CA ASN A 485 21.98 2.30 3.57
C ASN A 485 20.65 3.05 3.76
N ALA A 486 19.58 2.40 4.22
CA ALA A 486 18.30 3.06 4.48
C ALA A 486 18.44 4.15 5.58
N PRO A 487 17.94 5.37 5.38
CA PRO A 487 18.05 6.45 6.36
C PRO A 487 17.22 6.14 7.61
N ASP A 488 15.97 5.74 7.39
CA ASP A 488 15.01 5.32 8.41
C ASP A 488 14.67 3.84 8.22
N ARG A 489 14.33 3.15 9.32
CA ARG A 489 13.92 1.74 9.31
C ARG A 489 12.78 1.55 10.28
N ASP A 490 11.66 1.04 9.79
CA ASP A 490 10.58 0.55 10.62
C ASP A 490 10.69 -0.97 10.79
N ILE A 491 9.78 -1.54 11.59
CA ILE A 491 9.74 -2.98 11.83
C ILE A 491 9.51 -3.78 10.53
N CYS A 492 8.85 -3.21 9.52
CA CYS A 492 8.60 -3.88 8.24
C CYS A 492 9.91 -4.10 7.47
N LEU A 493 10.78 -3.09 7.39
CA LEU A 493 12.07 -3.18 6.72
C LEU A 493 13.01 -4.19 7.42
N TRP A 494 13.01 -4.23 8.76
CA TRP A 494 13.74 -5.24 9.53
C TRP A 494 13.22 -6.65 9.25
N ASN A 495 11.90 -6.84 9.26
CA ASN A 495 11.27 -8.13 9.00
C ASN A 495 11.54 -8.61 7.57
N ALA A 496 11.51 -7.73 6.56
CA ALA A 496 11.84 -8.08 5.18
C ALA A 496 13.27 -8.64 5.06
N MET A 497 14.25 -8.00 5.70
CA MET A 497 15.64 -8.46 5.70
C MET A 497 15.82 -9.78 6.48
N LEU A 498 15.19 -9.91 7.66
CA LEU A 498 15.23 -11.14 8.47
C LEU A 498 14.65 -12.34 7.72
N CYS A 499 13.46 -12.16 7.12
CA CYS A 499 12.84 -13.20 6.28
C CYS A 499 13.69 -13.53 5.05
N GLY A 500 14.31 -12.53 4.42
CA GLY A 500 15.25 -12.74 3.32
C GLY A 500 16.44 -13.61 3.73
N LEU A 501 17.08 -13.32 4.86
CA LEU A 501 18.19 -14.13 5.39
C LEU A 501 17.73 -15.56 5.73
N ALA A 502 16.56 -15.71 6.33
CA ALA A 502 15.96 -17.01 6.63
C ALA A 502 15.75 -17.86 5.36
N MET A 503 15.15 -17.28 4.32
CA MET A 503 14.94 -17.96 3.02
C MET A 503 16.25 -18.40 2.37
N HIS A 504 17.36 -17.68 2.62
CA HIS A 504 18.68 -18.03 2.11
C HIS A 504 19.44 -19.03 3.00
N GLY A 505 18.92 -19.36 4.18
CA GLY A 505 19.56 -20.24 5.16
C GLY A 505 20.66 -19.56 5.97
N TYR A 506 20.75 -18.23 5.96
CA TYR A 506 21.74 -17.45 6.72
C TYR A 506 21.24 -17.18 8.15
N GLY A 507 20.98 -18.26 8.90
CA GLY A 507 20.37 -18.16 10.23
C GLY A 507 21.24 -17.45 11.27
N VAL A 508 22.57 -17.55 11.17
CA VAL A 508 23.50 -16.82 12.06
C VAL A 508 23.40 -15.31 11.82
N ASP A 509 23.46 -14.89 10.55
CA ASP A 509 23.32 -13.48 10.17
C ASP A 509 21.94 -12.93 10.56
N ALA A 510 20.89 -13.75 10.47
CA ALA A 510 19.54 -13.38 10.90
C ALA A 510 19.46 -13.17 12.42
N LEU A 511 20.09 -14.02 13.23
CA LEU A 511 20.18 -13.83 14.67
C LEU A 511 20.98 -12.58 15.03
N GLU A 512 22.11 -12.34 14.38
CA GLU A 512 22.89 -11.11 14.59
C GLU A 512 22.05 -9.86 14.25
N LEU A 513 21.30 -9.90 13.15
CA LEU A 513 20.40 -8.82 12.77
C LEU A 513 19.27 -8.63 13.79
N PHE A 514 18.70 -9.71 14.33
CA PHE A 514 17.70 -9.65 15.38
C PHE A 514 18.26 -9.02 16.67
N TYR A 515 19.43 -9.43 17.13
CA TYR A 515 20.07 -8.80 18.29
C TYR A 515 20.43 -7.33 18.06
N ARG A 516 20.68 -6.92 16.82
CA ARG A 516 20.81 -5.50 16.47
C ARG A 516 19.47 -4.76 16.60
N LEU A 517 18.37 -5.36 16.16
CA LEU A 517 17.02 -4.81 16.32
C LEU A 517 16.66 -4.62 17.80
N GLU A 518 16.98 -5.58 18.66
CA GLU A 518 16.73 -5.49 20.12
C GLU A 518 17.41 -4.29 20.78
N ARG A 519 18.52 -3.82 20.22
CA ARG A 519 19.27 -2.66 20.73
C ARG A 519 18.70 -1.32 20.24
N THR A 520 17.63 -1.35 19.45
CA THR A 520 16.91 -0.16 19.01
C THR A 520 15.65 0.07 19.85
N GLU A 521 14.98 1.21 19.68
CA GLU A 521 13.70 1.49 20.33
C GLU A 521 12.51 0.77 19.65
N ILE A 522 12.74 0.10 18.52
CA ILE A 522 11.72 -0.57 17.74
C ILE A 522 11.42 -1.93 18.36
N LYS A 523 10.16 -2.15 18.75
CA LYS A 523 9.73 -3.41 19.36
C LYS A 523 9.53 -4.51 18.31
N PRO A 524 10.18 -5.68 18.46
CA PRO A 524 9.86 -6.88 17.70
C PRO A 524 8.37 -7.24 17.79
N ASN A 525 7.80 -7.72 16.69
CA ASN A 525 6.43 -8.20 16.62
C ASN A 525 6.37 -9.69 16.26
N ASP A 526 5.16 -10.24 16.15
CA ASP A 526 4.90 -11.62 15.74
C ASP A 526 5.61 -11.99 14.42
N ILE A 527 5.58 -11.11 13.43
CA ILE A 527 6.25 -11.35 12.14
C ILE A 527 7.78 -11.45 12.31
N THR A 528 8.37 -10.64 13.20
CA THR A 528 9.81 -10.69 13.50
C THR A 528 10.22 -12.07 14.01
N PHE A 529 9.48 -12.62 14.97
CA PHE A 529 9.78 -13.92 15.56
C PHE A 529 9.57 -15.07 14.57
N ILE A 530 8.58 -14.98 13.67
CA ILE A 530 8.46 -15.93 12.56
C ILE A 530 9.73 -15.92 11.71
N GLY A 531 10.21 -14.74 11.31
CA GLY A 531 11.43 -14.61 10.49
C GLY A 531 12.66 -15.25 11.15
N VAL A 532 12.89 -14.95 12.43
CA VAL A 532 14.06 -15.47 13.18
C VAL A 532 13.96 -16.97 13.43
N LEU A 533 12.79 -17.48 13.85
CA LEU A 533 12.59 -18.91 14.09
C LEU A 533 12.71 -19.72 12.80
N HIS A 534 12.23 -19.18 11.68
CA HIS A 534 12.43 -19.78 10.35
C HIS A 534 13.92 -19.83 10.00
N ALA A 535 14.67 -18.76 10.25
CA ALA A 535 16.13 -18.74 10.07
C ALA A 535 16.83 -19.82 10.89
N CYS A 536 16.48 -19.96 12.18
CA CYS A 536 17.00 -21.01 13.04
C CYS A 536 16.67 -22.41 12.49
N SER A 537 15.44 -22.61 12.00
CA SER A 537 14.99 -23.87 11.40
C SER A 537 15.84 -24.26 10.19
N HIS A 538 16.18 -23.30 9.33
CA HIS A 538 16.98 -23.56 8.13
C HIS A 538 18.49 -23.66 8.38
N ALA A 539 18.97 -23.21 9.54
CA ALA A 539 20.38 -23.22 9.92
C ALA A 539 20.75 -24.22 11.05
N ARG A 540 19.82 -25.11 11.45
CA ARG A 540 20.03 -26.10 12.55
C ARG A 540 20.25 -25.50 13.94
N LEU A 541 19.81 -24.26 14.18
CA LEU A 541 20.05 -23.54 15.43
C LEU A 541 18.95 -23.86 16.46
N VAL A 542 18.90 -25.11 16.92
CA VAL A 542 17.82 -25.61 17.79
C VAL A 542 17.81 -24.89 19.13
N THR A 543 18.97 -24.74 19.75
CA THR A 543 19.11 -24.11 21.07
C THR A 543 18.71 -22.64 21.02
N GLU A 544 19.19 -21.93 20.01
CA GLU A 544 18.91 -20.52 19.77
C GLU A 544 17.43 -20.31 19.45
N GLY A 545 16.85 -21.15 18.57
CA GLY A 545 15.42 -21.08 18.25
C GLY A 545 14.52 -21.33 19.46
N GLN A 546 14.88 -22.30 20.33
CA GLN A 546 14.19 -22.51 21.61
C GLN A 546 14.32 -21.31 22.55
N ASN A 547 15.48 -20.64 22.55
CA ASN A 547 15.67 -19.44 23.34
C ASN A 547 14.80 -18.29 22.85
N VAL A 548 14.87 -17.99 21.54
CA VAL A 548 14.07 -16.94 20.88
C VAL A 548 12.57 -17.16 21.12
N PHE A 549 12.08 -18.40 21.00
CA PHE A 549 10.67 -18.72 21.25
C PHE A 549 10.23 -18.40 22.70
N ARG A 550 11.11 -18.60 23.69
CA ARG A 550 10.82 -18.22 25.09
C ARG A 550 10.90 -16.72 25.32
N GLN A 551 11.89 -16.05 24.73
CA GLN A 551 12.06 -14.60 24.85
C GLN A 551 10.84 -13.85 24.31
N MET A 552 10.27 -14.33 23.20
CA MET A 552 9.07 -13.77 22.59
C MET A 552 7.94 -13.50 23.61
N GLU A 553 7.63 -14.48 24.46
CA GLU A 553 6.59 -14.34 25.48
C GLU A 553 7.10 -13.66 26.75
N CYS A 554 8.24 -14.10 27.29
CA CYS A 554 8.73 -13.66 28.60
C CYS A 554 9.29 -12.23 28.61
N GLU A 555 9.94 -11.80 27.53
CA GLU A 555 10.64 -10.51 27.46
C GLU A 555 9.86 -9.49 26.61
N PHE A 556 9.27 -9.93 25.50
CA PHE A 556 8.59 -9.04 24.56
C PHE A 556 7.05 -9.04 24.70
N GLY A 557 6.47 -9.97 25.47
CA GLY A 557 5.03 -10.06 25.67
C GLY A 557 4.24 -10.39 24.40
N VAL A 558 4.89 -10.97 23.39
CA VAL A 558 4.28 -11.40 22.14
C VAL A 558 3.73 -12.81 22.34
N VAL A 559 2.41 -12.97 22.21
CA VAL A 559 1.74 -14.26 22.43
C VAL A 559 1.98 -15.18 21.22
N PRO A 560 2.54 -16.40 21.43
CA PRO A 560 2.77 -17.34 20.35
C PRO A 560 1.50 -17.67 19.55
N GLN A 561 1.55 -17.39 18.24
CA GLN A 561 0.54 -17.80 17.25
C GLN A 561 0.92 -19.13 16.58
N VAL A 562 -0.03 -19.74 15.86
CA VAL A 562 0.13 -21.08 15.26
C VAL A 562 1.33 -21.17 14.30
N GLU A 563 1.68 -20.09 13.63
CA GLU A 563 2.83 -19.95 12.75
C GLU A 563 4.15 -20.14 13.52
N HIS A 564 4.28 -19.57 14.71
CA HIS A 564 5.47 -19.71 15.56
C HIS A 564 5.67 -21.16 16.01
N TYR A 565 4.57 -21.82 16.41
CA TYR A 565 4.61 -23.25 16.72
C TYR A 565 4.97 -24.09 15.49
N GLY A 566 4.46 -23.72 14.31
CA GLY A 566 4.85 -24.33 13.04
C GLY A 566 6.35 -24.25 12.76
N CYS A 567 6.97 -23.09 12.99
CA CYS A 567 8.42 -22.90 12.89
C CYS A 567 9.19 -23.77 13.89
N MET A 568 8.72 -23.88 15.13
CA MET A 568 9.36 -24.74 16.16
C MET A 568 9.26 -26.23 15.83
N VAL A 569 8.12 -26.68 15.30
CA VAL A 569 7.95 -28.07 14.85
C VAL A 569 8.84 -28.36 13.65
N ASP A 570 8.96 -27.43 12.71
CA ASP A 570 9.88 -27.53 11.58
C ASP A 570 11.34 -27.60 12.05
N LEU A 571 11.75 -26.73 12.99
CA LEU A 571 13.09 -26.71 13.60
C LEU A 571 13.43 -28.05 14.27
N LEU A 572 12.59 -28.53 15.18
CA LEU A 572 12.78 -29.81 15.89
C LEU A 572 12.72 -31.00 14.92
N GLY A 573 11.78 -30.96 13.99
CA GLY A 573 11.54 -32.00 13.01
C GLY A 573 12.73 -32.21 12.09
N ARG A 574 13.29 -31.13 11.53
CA ARG A 574 14.50 -31.20 10.69
C ARG A 574 15.71 -31.69 11.48
N ALA A 575 15.84 -31.28 12.75
CA ALA A 575 16.93 -31.72 13.62
C ALA A 575 16.86 -33.22 14.02
N GLY A 576 15.85 -33.97 13.54
CA GLY A 576 15.66 -35.39 13.87
C GLY A 576 14.95 -35.63 15.20
N LEU A 577 14.55 -34.57 15.91
CA LEU A 577 13.84 -34.66 17.18
C LEU A 577 12.33 -34.82 16.95
N VAL A 578 11.94 -35.76 16.09
CA VAL A 578 10.56 -35.92 15.59
C VAL A 578 9.57 -36.23 16.73
N ASP A 579 9.98 -37.06 17.70
CA ASP A 579 9.14 -37.37 18.86
C ASP A 579 8.95 -36.15 19.78
N GLU A 580 9.98 -35.33 19.96
CA GLU A 580 9.87 -34.08 20.71
C GLU A 580 9.00 -33.06 19.97
N ALA A 581 9.11 -32.99 18.63
CA ALA A 581 8.22 -32.17 17.81
C ALA A 581 6.75 -32.59 17.99
N HIS A 582 6.45 -33.88 18.02
CA HIS A 582 5.10 -34.36 18.29
C HIS A 582 4.63 -34.06 19.72
N LYS A 583 5.49 -34.24 20.74
CA LYS A 583 5.17 -33.85 22.13
C LYS A 583 4.91 -32.35 22.24
N PHE A 584 5.67 -31.54 21.50
CA PHE A 584 5.49 -30.09 21.43
C PHE A 584 4.12 -29.74 20.87
N ILE A 585 3.68 -30.40 19.79
CA ILE A 585 2.32 -30.24 19.22
C ILE A 585 1.24 -30.54 20.26
N LEU A 586 1.38 -31.64 21.02
CA LEU A 586 0.41 -32.02 22.05
C LEU A 586 0.34 -31.04 23.23
N ARG A 587 1.37 -30.22 23.44
CA ARG A 587 1.43 -29.21 24.51
C ARG A 587 0.96 -27.83 24.08
N MET A 588 0.67 -27.63 22.79
CA MET A 588 0.22 -26.34 22.27
C MET A 588 -1.09 -25.92 22.96
N PRO A 589 -1.22 -24.66 23.43
CA PRO A 589 -2.46 -24.16 24.03
C PRO A 589 -3.55 -23.85 22.98
N ILE A 590 -3.20 -23.96 21.69
CA ILE A 590 -4.05 -23.66 20.54
C ILE A 590 -4.14 -24.88 19.62
N GLN A 591 -5.23 -24.97 18.86
CA GLN A 591 -5.45 -26.08 17.94
C GLN A 591 -4.40 -26.05 16.81
N PRO A 592 -3.65 -27.15 16.58
CA PRO A 592 -2.70 -27.22 15.48
C PRO A 592 -3.42 -27.14 14.13
N ASN A 593 -2.87 -26.37 13.18
CA ASN A 593 -3.40 -26.26 11.83
C ASN A 593 -2.62 -27.13 10.83
N THR A 594 -2.92 -26.96 9.54
CA THR A 594 -2.28 -27.68 8.44
C THR A 594 -0.79 -27.41 8.29
N ILE A 595 -0.31 -26.23 8.68
CA ILE A 595 1.11 -25.88 8.66
C ILE A 595 1.87 -26.74 9.67
N VAL A 596 1.38 -26.81 10.92
CA VAL A 596 2.02 -27.56 12.01
C VAL A 596 2.11 -29.06 11.70
N TRP A 597 0.98 -29.67 11.29
CA TRP A 597 0.97 -31.09 10.92
C TRP A 597 1.76 -31.35 9.63
N GLY A 598 1.78 -30.40 8.69
CA GLY A 598 2.58 -30.46 7.47
C GLY A 598 4.09 -30.49 7.77
N SER A 599 4.56 -29.65 8.70
CA SER A 599 5.96 -29.66 9.16
C SER A 599 6.33 -30.98 9.83
N LEU A 600 5.47 -31.53 10.69
CA LEU A 600 5.71 -32.84 11.30
C LEU A 600 5.76 -33.95 10.25
N LEU A 601 4.85 -33.93 9.27
CA LEU A 601 4.82 -34.93 8.20
C LEU A 601 6.09 -34.87 7.35
N ALA A 602 6.58 -33.67 7.02
CA ALA A 602 7.84 -33.51 6.30
C ALA A 602 9.02 -34.08 7.09
N ALA A 603 9.09 -33.81 8.40
CA ALA A 603 10.12 -34.37 9.29
C ALA A 603 10.03 -35.91 9.38
N CYS A 604 8.82 -36.46 9.46
CA CYS A 604 8.61 -37.91 9.49
C CYS A 604 9.07 -38.57 8.19
N LYS A 605 8.83 -37.94 7.03
CA LYS A 605 9.36 -38.41 5.74
C LYS A 605 10.89 -38.39 5.73
N LEU A 606 11.49 -37.28 6.15
CA LEU A 606 12.94 -37.09 6.18
C LEU A 606 13.64 -38.15 7.07
N HIS A 607 13.10 -38.40 8.25
CA HIS A 607 13.67 -39.34 9.23
C HIS A 607 13.04 -40.75 9.18
N LYS A 608 12.25 -41.05 8.15
CA LYS A 608 11.62 -42.36 7.91
C LYS A 608 10.76 -42.87 9.09
N ASN A 609 10.13 -41.97 9.84
CA ASN A 609 9.21 -42.32 10.94
C ASN A 609 7.78 -42.54 10.41
N LEU A 610 7.50 -43.77 9.98
CA LEU A 610 6.22 -44.15 9.36
C LEU A 610 5.01 -43.93 10.29
N LYS A 611 5.15 -44.24 11.59
CA LYS A 611 4.04 -44.22 12.54
C LYS A 611 3.53 -42.79 12.77
N LEU A 612 4.42 -41.84 13.01
CA LEU A 612 4.05 -40.43 13.17
C LEU A 612 3.67 -39.79 11.83
N GLY A 613 4.29 -40.23 10.73
CA GLY A 613 3.90 -39.80 9.37
C GLY A 613 2.45 -40.14 9.04
N GLU A 614 2.01 -41.36 9.32
CA GLU A 614 0.61 -41.79 9.11
C GLU A 614 -0.37 -41.04 10.03
N LEU A 615 0.04 -40.70 11.26
CA LEU A 615 -0.76 -39.86 12.15
C LEU A 615 -0.92 -38.44 11.58
N ALA A 616 0.19 -37.79 11.23
CA ALA A 616 0.18 -36.43 10.69
C ALA A 616 -0.63 -36.33 9.40
N ALA A 617 -0.46 -37.29 8.48
CA ALA A 617 -1.23 -37.33 7.23
C ALA A 617 -2.74 -37.50 7.46
N ARG A 618 -3.15 -38.34 8.42
CA ARG A 618 -4.57 -38.47 8.79
C ARG A 618 -5.15 -37.17 9.36
N ARG A 619 -4.42 -36.50 10.25
CA ARG A 619 -4.84 -35.19 10.79
C ARG A 619 -5.01 -34.14 9.70
N LEU A 620 -4.11 -34.12 8.71
CA LEU A 620 -4.22 -33.21 7.56
C LEU A 620 -5.45 -33.50 6.70
N LEU A 621 -5.78 -34.77 6.46
CA LEU A 621 -6.98 -35.16 5.71
C LEU A 621 -8.28 -34.91 6.48
N GLU A 622 -8.27 -35.03 7.81
CA GLU A 622 -9.41 -34.64 8.65
C GLU A 622 -9.70 -33.13 8.55
N MET A 623 -8.66 -32.31 8.41
CA MET A 623 -8.78 -30.85 8.28
C MET A 623 -9.18 -30.42 6.86
N GLU A 624 -8.55 -31.01 5.85
CA GLU A 624 -8.80 -30.68 4.44
C GLU A 624 -8.97 -31.98 3.62
N PRO A 625 -10.17 -32.59 3.62
CA PRO A 625 -10.43 -33.87 2.95
C PRO A 625 -10.20 -33.80 1.43
N ASP A 626 -10.52 -32.65 0.85
CA ASP A 626 -10.43 -32.39 -0.59
C ASP A 626 -9.02 -31.92 -1.02
N ASN A 627 -8.04 -31.88 -0.12
CA ASN A 627 -6.68 -31.49 -0.49
C ASN A 627 -5.97 -32.65 -1.22
N CYS A 628 -5.79 -32.48 -2.53
CA CYS A 628 -5.09 -33.47 -3.36
C CYS A 628 -3.65 -33.75 -2.89
N GLY A 629 -2.94 -32.75 -2.34
CA GLY A 629 -1.57 -32.89 -1.87
C GLY A 629 -1.45 -33.85 -0.70
N TYR A 630 -2.35 -33.76 0.28
CA TYR A 630 -2.36 -34.65 1.45
C TYR A 630 -2.74 -36.09 1.07
N ASN A 631 -3.68 -36.25 0.13
CA ASN A 631 -4.02 -37.56 -0.43
C ASN A 631 -2.82 -38.21 -1.15
N VAL A 632 -2.06 -37.43 -1.92
CA VAL A 632 -0.82 -37.92 -2.55
C VAL A 632 0.22 -38.29 -1.48
N LEU A 633 0.39 -37.47 -0.44
CA LEU A 633 1.36 -37.73 0.63
C LEU A 633 1.02 -39.01 1.43
N ILE A 634 -0.24 -39.22 1.80
CA ILE A 634 -0.63 -40.46 2.51
C ILE A 634 -0.48 -41.69 1.61
N SER A 635 -0.82 -41.57 0.31
CA SER A 635 -0.59 -42.63 -0.67
C SER A 635 0.90 -42.97 -0.79
N ASN A 636 1.79 -41.97 -0.72
CA ASN A 636 3.23 -42.19 -0.76
C ASN A 636 3.72 -42.88 0.53
N ILE A 637 3.20 -42.52 1.71
CA ILE A 637 3.53 -43.20 2.96
C ILE A 637 3.12 -44.68 2.89
N TYR A 638 1.92 -44.98 2.39
CA TYR A 638 1.46 -46.37 2.22
C TYR A 638 2.29 -47.15 1.19
N ALA A 639 2.67 -46.51 0.08
CA ALA A 639 3.56 -47.12 -0.90
C ALA A 639 4.94 -47.45 -0.28
N ALA A 640 5.53 -46.53 0.49
CA ALA A 640 6.80 -46.76 1.19
C ALA A 640 6.71 -47.94 2.20
N ALA A 641 5.55 -48.13 2.82
CA ALA A 641 5.27 -49.25 3.71
C ALA A 641 4.82 -50.54 3.00
N LYS A 642 4.84 -50.58 1.65
CA LYS A 642 4.36 -51.71 0.82
C LYS A 642 2.88 -52.09 1.04
N ARG A 643 2.05 -51.15 1.51
CA ARG A 643 0.62 -51.32 1.77
C ARG A 643 -0.21 -50.95 0.53
N TRP A 644 -0.09 -51.75 -0.55
CA TRP A 644 -0.68 -51.42 -1.87
C TRP A 644 -2.20 -51.36 -1.91
N ASN A 645 -2.90 -52.09 -1.04
CA ASN A 645 -4.36 -52.03 -0.93
C ASN A 645 -4.83 -50.63 -0.47
N ASP A 646 -4.11 -50.04 0.50
CA ASP A 646 -4.42 -48.70 1.00
C ASP A 646 -4.10 -47.63 -0.05
N VAL A 647 -3.00 -47.80 -0.81
CA VAL A 647 -2.67 -46.96 -1.97
C VAL A 647 -3.81 -46.98 -3.00
N ALA A 648 -4.32 -48.17 -3.33
CA ALA A 648 -5.42 -48.33 -4.27
C ALA A 648 -6.70 -47.65 -3.77
N GLY A 649 -6.99 -47.75 -2.46
CA GLY A 649 -8.08 -47.05 -1.80
C GLY A 649 -7.99 -45.53 -1.95
N VAL A 650 -6.85 -44.94 -1.58
CA VAL A 650 -6.64 -43.48 -1.68
C VAL A 650 -6.74 -43.00 -3.13
N ARG A 651 -6.12 -43.71 -4.08
CA ARG A 651 -6.21 -43.35 -5.51
C ARG A 651 -7.61 -43.48 -6.08
N LYS A 652 -8.42 -44.43 -5.58
CA LYS A 652 -9.83 -44.55 -5.95
C LYS A 652 -10.61 -43.33 -5.44
N THR A 653 -10.47 -42.96 -4.17
CA THR A 653 -11.09 -41.77 -3.60
C THR A 653 -10.73 -40.51 -4.40
N MET A 654 -9.46 -40.32 -4.76
CA MET A 654 -9.03 -39.18 -5.58
C MET A 654 -9.70 -39.13 -6.96
N ARG A 655 -9.95 -40.28 -7.60
CA ARG A 655 -10.66 -40.34 -8.89
C ARG A 655 -12.14 -40.04 -8.73
N ASP A 656 -12.77 -40.62 -7.71
CA ASP A 656 -14.20 -40.49 -7.45
C ASP A 656 -14.57 -39.03 -7.08
N THR A 657 -13.67 -38.30 -6.43
CA THR A 657 -13.84 -36.87 -6.08
C THR A 657 -13.30 -35.90 -7.15
N GLY A 658 -12.71 -36.41 -8.24
CA GLY A 658 -12.18 -35.58 -9.33
C GLY A 658 -10.93 -34.76 -8.99
N LEU A 659 -10.20 -35.12 -7.91
CA LEU A 659 -9.02 -34.40 -7.46
C LEU A 659 -7.84 -34.57 -8.44
N ARG A 660 -7.27 -33.45 -8.90
CA ARG A 660 -6.08 -33.43 -9.77
C ARG A 660 -4.91 -32.75 -9.09
N LYS A 661 -3.72 -33.33 -9.25
CA LYS A 661 -2.47 -32.77 -8.74
C LYS A 661 -2.06 -31.56 -9.59
N ALA A 662 -1.73 -30.45 -8.94
CA ALA A 662 -1.13 -29.30 -9.61
C ALA A 662 0.24 -29.68 -10.21
N PRO A 663 0.54 -29.32 -11.47
CA PRO A 663 1.83 -29.61 -12.08
C PRO A 663 2.95 -28.84 -11.37
N GLY A 664 4.12 -29.46 -11.28
CA GLY A 664 5.34 -28.77 -10.88
C GLY A 664 5.85 -27.93 -12.04
N ILE A 665 5.98 -26.63 -11.81
CA ILE A 665 6.44 -25.62 -12.78
C ILE A 665 7.79 -25.09 -12.30
N SER A 666 8.77 -25.11 -13.20
CA SER A 666 10.06 -24.44 -13.03
C SER A 666 10.14 -23.28 -13.99
N ALA A 667 10.36 -22.08 -13.46
CA ALA A 667 10.44 -20.85 -14.22
C ALA A 667 11.86 -20.28 -14.19
N ILE A 668 12.32 -19.71 -15.31
CA ILE A 668 13.63 -19.08 -15.46
C ILE A 668 13.49 -17.79 -16.26
N GLU A 669 14.13 -16.72 -15.78
CA GLU A 669 14.23 -15.45 -16.50
C GLU A 669 15.46 -15.48 -17.42
N VAL A 670 15.26 -15.21 -18.71
CA VAL A 670 16.35 -15.03 -19.68
C VAL A 670 16.04 -13.83 -20.56
N ASN A 671 16.99 -12.89 -20.66
CA ASN A 671 16.85 -11.68 -21.47
C ASN A 671 15.57 -10.86 -21.17
N GLY A 672 15.16 -10.80 -19.89
CA GLY A 672 13.97 -10.07 -19.45
C GLY A 672 12.63 -10.74 -19.79
N SER A 673 12.63 -12.00 -20.21
CA SER A 673 11.42 -12.80 -20.44
C SER A 673 11.40 -14.01 -19.51
N MET A 674 10.21 -14.34 -18.99
CA MET A 674 10.01 -15.54 -18.16
C MET A 674 9.69 -16.75 -19.03
N HIS A 675 10.39 -17.85 -18.79
CA HIS A 675 10.17 -19.13 -19.45
C HIS A 675 9.78 -20.17 -18.41
N GLU A 676 8.60 -20.76 -18.58
CA GLU A 676 8.08 -21.78 -17.69
C GLU A 676 8.16 -23.16 -18.34
N PHE A 677 8.51 -24.15 -17.52
CA PHE A 677 8.59 -25.55 -17.94
C PHE A 677 7.75 -26.41 -17.01
N ILE A 678 7.02 -27.36 -17.59
CA ILE A 678 6.42 -28.49 -16.90
C ILE A 678 7.17 -29.79 -17.22
N MET A 679 6.89 -30.87 -16.49
CA MET A 679 7.51 -32.17 -16.76
C MET A 679 7.22 -32.62 -18.20
N GLY A 680 8.28 -32.93 -18.96
CA GLY A 680 8.18 -33.37 -20.35
C GLY A 680 7.66 -32.31 -21.34
N ASP A 681 7.76 -31.04 -20.98
CA ASP A 681 7.29 -29.93 -21.81
C ASP A 681 8.03 -29.86 -23.16
N ARG A 682 7.24 -29.72 -24.25
CA ARG A 682 7.71 -29.54 -25.62
C ARG A 682 7.09 -28.30 -26.30
N SER A 683 6.41 -27.45 -25.53
CA SER A 683 5.74 -26.25 -26.05
C SER A 683 6.70 -25.11 -26.39
N HIS A 684 7.92 -25.15 -25.83
CA HIS A 684 8.92 -24.10 -26.02
C HIS A 684 9.45 -24.08 -27.46
N LEU A 685 9.65 -22.88 -28.03
CA LEU A 685 10.13 -22.67 -29.40
C LEU A 685 11.50 -23.32 -29.70
N ARG A 686 12.36 -23.43 -28.68
CA ARG A 686 13.70 -24.06 -28.74
C ARG A 686 13.72 -25.48 -28.15
N THR A 687 12.61 -26.20 -28.23
CA THR A 687 12.47 -27.55 -27.64
C THR A 687 13.58 -28.50 -28.07
N ASP A 688 13.94 -28.54 -29.35
CA ASP A 688 14.93 -29.50 -29.84
C ASP A 688 16.31 -29.27 -29.20
N GLU A 689 16.77 -28.02 -29.15
CA GLU A 689 18.03 -27.64 -28.47
C GLU A 689 18.01 -27.95 -26.96
N ILE A 690 16.87 -27.74 -26.30
CA ILE A 690 16.72 -28.05 -24.87
C ILE A 690 16.86 -29.56 -24.64
N TYR A 691 16.25 -30.40 -25.47
CA TYR A 691 16.32 -31.85 -25.35
C TYR A 691 17.70 -32.41 -25.73
N GLU A 692 18.38 -31.79 -26.70
CA GLU A 692 19.79 -32.09 -26.98
C GLU A 692 20.68 -31.81 -25.77
N MET A 693 20.54 -30.62 -25.16
CA MET A 693 21.27 -30.27 -23.95
C MET A 693 20.91 -31.19 -22.77
N LEU A 694 19.64 -31.56 -22.63
CA LEU A 694 19.21 -32.52 -21.60
C LEU A 694 19.89 -33.89 -21.78
N THR A 695 20.09 -34.32 -23.03
CA THR A 695 20.82 -35.55 -23.36
C THR A 695 22.30 -35.43 -22.97
N GLU A 696 22.94 -34.29 -23.27
CA GLU A 696 24.31 -34.01 -22.85
C GLU A 696 24.45 -33.97 -21.32
N MET A 697 23.54 -33.29 -20.64
CA MET A 697 23.46 -33.22 -19.18
C MET A 697 23.35 -34.62 -18.57
N THR A 698 22.47 -35.46 -19.11
CA THR A 698 22.25 -36.84 -18.63
C THR A 698 23.51 -37.69 -18.81
N LYS A 699 24.19 -37.57 -19.96
CA LYS A 699 25.47 -38.26 -20.21
C LYS A 699 26.54 -37.85 -19.20
N LYS A 700 26.69 -36.53 -18.98
CA LYS A 700 27.67 -35.97 -18.05
C LYS A 700 27.37 -36.32 -16.59
N LEU A 701 26.09 -36.33 -16.20
CA LEU A 701 25.65 -36.79 -14.89
C LEU A 701 26.07 -38.25 -14.64
N LYS A 702 25.78 -39.16 -15.59
CA LYS A 702 26.17 -40.57 -15.48
C LYS A 702 27.69 -40.75 -15.38
N GLN A 703 28.46 -40.00 -16.17
CA GLN A 703 29.93 -40.00 -16.09
C GLN A 703 30.47 -39.51 -14.74
N ALA A 704 29.75 -38.61 -14.08
CA ALA A 704 30.09 -38.11 -12.74
C ALA A 704 29.58 -39.01 -11.59
N GLY A 705 29.03 -40.19 -11.90
CA GLY A 705 28.56 -41.15 -10.90
C GLY A 705 27.16 -40.88 -10.34
N TYR A 706 26.36 -40.06 -11.01
CA TYR A 706 24.96 -39.86 -10.63
C TYR A 706 24.14 -41.13 -10.85
N VAL A 707 23.37 -41.51 -9.84
CA VAL A 707 22.37 -42.58 -9.88
C VAL A 707 21.02 -41.96 -9.59
N ALA A 708 20.05 -42.19 -10.48
CA ALA A 708 18.70 -41.64 -10.32
C ALA A 708 18.01 -42.28 -9.11
N ASP A 709 17.39 -41.47 -8.26
CA ASP A 709 16.64 -41.97 -7.11
C ASP A 709 15.24 -42.42 -7.53
N THR A 710 15.14 -43.63 -8.09
CA THR A 710 13.86 -44.21 -8.54
C THR A 710 12.86 -44.42 -7.39
N SER A 711 13.31 -44.39 -6.13
CA SER A 711 12.42 -44.43 -4.96
C SER A 711 11.54 -43.18 -4.84
N ALA A 712 11.91 -42.08 -5.50
CA ALA A 712 11.10 -40.87 -5.61
C ALA A 712 9.88 -41.05 -6.55
N VAL A 713 9.89 -42.06 -7.43
CA VAL A 713 8.79 -42.35 -8.36
C VAL A 713 7.91 -43.47 -7.78
N MET A 714 6.90 -43.07 -7.02
CA MET A 714 5.94 -43.96 -6.34
C MET A 714 4.84 -44.51 -7.26
N LEU A 715 5.21 -44.83 -8.50
CA LEU A 715 4.38 -45.52 -9.48
C LEU A 715 4.82 -46.98 -9.58
N ASN A 716 3.86 -47.90 -9.74
CA ASN A 716 4.15 -49.31 -9.97
C ASN A 716 4.44 -49.53 -11.46
N VAL A 717 5.54 -48.94 -11.92
CA VAL A 717 6.10 -49.06 -13.28
C VAL A 717 7.51 -49.64 -13.17
N ASP A 718 8.07 -50.09 -14.29
CA ASP A 718 9.44 -50.62 -14.30
C ASP A 718 10.47 -49.54 -13.93
N GLU A 719 11.67 -49.96 -13.51
CA GLU A 719 12.70 -49.03 -13.03
C GLU A 719 13.20 -48.10 -14.16
N GLU A 720 13.15 -48.55 -15.42
CA GLU A 720 13.58 -47.78 -16.59
C GLU A 720 12.61 -46.62 -16.91
N GLU A 721 11.30 -46.82 -16.78
CA GLU A 721 10.27 -45.79 -16.88
C GLU A 721 10.36 -44.78 -15.72
N LYS A 722 10.74 -45.22 -14.51
CA LYS A 722 10.99 -44.31 -13.38
C LYS A 722 12.19 -43.40 -13.64
N GLU A 723 13.31 -43.94 -14.10
CA GLU A 723 14.49 -43.16 -14.47
C GLU A 723 14.19 -42.17 -15.61
N THR A 724 13.41 -42.61 -16.59
CA THR A 724 13.00 -41.79 -17.73
C THR A 724 12.14 -40.61 -17.27
N ALA A 725 11.17 -40.84 -16.36
CA ALA A 725 10.34 -39.78 -15.79
C ALA A 725 11.17 -38.72 -15.02
N LEU A 726 12.17 -39.16 -14.24
CA LEU A 726 13.07 -38.27 -13.50
C LEU A 726 13.95 -37.41 -14.41
N THR A 727 14.27 -37.88 -15.61
CA THR A 727 15.10 -37.16 -16.59
C THR A 727 14.39 -35.91 -17.11
N TYR A 728 13.08 -35.98 -17.31
CA TYR A 728 12.27 -34.91 -17.90
C TYR A 728 11.58 -34.01 -16.86
N HIS A 729 12.09 -33.97 -15.62
CA HIS A 729 11.61 -33.02 -14.62
C HIS A 729 11.81 -31.57 -15.07
N SER A 730 10.86 -30.70 -14.70
CA SER A 730 10.87 -29.29 -15.13
C SER A 730 12.12 -28.54 -14.69
N GLU A 731 12.72 -28.91 -13.55
CA GLU A 731 13.97 -28.33 -13.06
C GLU A 731 15.12 -28.60 -14.04
N LYS A 732 15.23 -29.83 -14.56
CA LYS A 732 16.30 -30.22 -15.50
C LYS A 732 16.09 -29.55 -16.86
N LEU A 733 14.84 -29.41 -17.32
CA LEU A 733 14.50 -28.64 -18.52
C LEU A 733 14.88 -27.16 -18.38
N ALA A 734 14.56 -26.54 -17.24
CA ALA A 734 14.92 -25.16 -16.97
C ALA A 734 16.45 -24.96 -16.88
N ILE A 735 17.19 -25.91 -16.29
CA ILE A 735 18.66 -25.88 -16.28
C ILE A 735 19.20 -26.03 -17.70
N ALA A 736 18.69 -26.97 -18.49
CA ALA A 736 19.10 -27.17 -19.87
C ALA A 736 18.89 -25.89 -20.71
N PHE A 737 17.71 -25.27 -20.60
CA PHE A 737 17.43 -24.00 -21.24
C PHE A 737 18.35 -22.87 -20.77
N GLY A 738 18.63 -22.80 -19.46
CA GLY A 738 19.58 -21.86 -18.90
C GLY A 738 20.99 -22.02 -19.47
N LEU A 739 21.48 -23.26 -19.59
CA LEU A 739 22.81 -23.58 -20.13
C LEU A 739 22.96 -23.17 -21.61
N ILE A 740 21.93 -23.37 -22.43
CA ILE A 740 22.00 -23.01 -23.87
C ILE A 740 21.73 -21.53 -24.15
N SER A 741 21.14 -20.80 -23.19
CA SER A 741 20.66 -19.43 -23.43
C SER A 741 21.46 -18.35 -22.71
N THR A 742 22.41 -18.72 -21.84
CA THR A 742 23.17 -17.77 -21.03
C THR A 742 24.68 -17.98 -21.15
N SER A 743 25.46 -16.91 -20.99
CA SER A 743 26.93 -16.97 -21.12
C SER A 743 27.57 -17.79 -19.99
N PRO A 744 28.68 -18.54 -20.18
CA PRO A 744 29.26 -19.47 -19.19
C PRO A 744 29.61 -18.92 -17.80
N SER A 745 29.61 -17.61 -17.58
CA SER A 745 29.80 -16.97 -16.25
C SER A 745 28.51 -16.49 -15.54
N THR A 746 27.40 -16.27 -16.27
CA THR A 746 26.07 -15.87 -15.74
C THR A 746 25.34 -16.90 -14.83
N PRO A 747 25.16 -16.72 -13.52
CA PRO A 747 24.42 -17.71 -12.70
C PRO A 747 23.02 -18.05 -13.24
N ILE A 748 22.66 -19.34 -13.22
CA ILE A 748 21.31 -19.81 -13.62
C ILE A 748 20.38 -19.68 -12.43
N ARG A 749 19.25 -18.98 -12.57
CA ARG A 749 18.27 -18.76 -11.49
C ARG A 749 16.94 -19.39 -11.86
N ILE A 750 16.44 -20.28 -11.01
CA ILE A 750 15.20 -21.02 -11.27
C ILE A 750 14.27 -20.84 -10.07
N VAL A 751 13.00 -20.56 -10.35
CA VAL A 751 11.92 -20.57 -9.36
C VAL A 751 11.07 -21.81 -9.56
N LYS A 752 10.86 -22.57 -8.50
CA LYS A 752 9.97 -23.74 -8.47
C LYS A 752 8.73 -23.42 -7.65
N ASN A 753 7.55 -23.67 -8.22
CA ASN A 753 6.27 -23.49 -7.52
C ASN A 753 5.98 -24.56 -6.46
N LEU A 754 6.80 -25.61 -6.38
CA LEU A 754 6.77 -26.74 -5.45
C LEU A 754 8.13 -26.87 -4.76
N ARG A 755 8.20 -27.73 -3.74
CA ARG A 755 9.47 -28.16 -3.20
C ARG A 755 10.24 -28.99 -4.24
N VAL A 756 11.53 -28.72 -4.41
CA VAL A 756 12.42 -29.52 -5.29
C VAL A 756 12.41 -30.97 -4.79
N CYS A 757 12.56 -31.97 -5.67
CA CYS A 757 12.70 -33.37 -5.24
C CYS A 757 14.16 -33.73 -4.96
N ASP A 758 14.39 -34.76 -4.15
CA ASP A 758 15.73 -35.20 -3.72
C ASP A 758 16.63 -35.54 -4.93
N ASP A 759 16.05 -36.16 -5.96
CA ASP A 759 16.71 -36.45 -7.23
C ASP A 759 17.18 -35.18 -7.96
N CYS A 760 16.27 -34.22 -8.18
CA CYS A 760 16.61 -32.96 -8.86
C CYS A 760 17.63 -32.15 -8.05
N HIS A 761 17.55 -32.16 -6.72
CA HIS A 761 18.52 -31.50 -5.86
C HIS A 761 19.93 -32.11 -6.05
N THR A 762 20.03 -33.44 -6.04
CA THR A 762 21.29 -34.16 -6.25
C THR A 762 21.84 -33.95 -7.66
N ALA A 763 20.98 -34.05 -8.68
CA ALA A 763 21.37 -33.78 -10.06
C ALA A 763 21.87 -32.35 -10.24
N THR A 764 21.17 -31.35 -9.70
CA THR A 764 21.54 -29.93 -9.81
C THR A 764 22.91 -29.67 -9.16
N LYS A 765 23.17 -30.28 -8.01
CA LYS A 765 24.47 -30.23 -7.34
C LYS A 765 25.60 -30.73 -8.25
N ILE A 766 25.45 -31.91 -8.85
CA ILE A 766 26.48 -32.48 -9.73
C ILE A 766 26.62 -31.63 -11.01
N LEU A 767 25.50 -31.18 -11.58
CA LEU A 767 25.51 -30.30 -12.76
C LEU A 767 26.25 -29.00 -12.50
N SER A 768 26.11 -28.41 -11.31
CA SER A 768 26.83 -27.18 -10.93
C SER A 768 28.35 -27.38 -11.01
N LYS A 769 28.85 -28.56 -10.60
CA LYS A 769 30.28 -28.93 -10.70
C LYS A 769 30.69 -29.20 -12.14
N VAL A 770 29.93 -30.03 -12.84
CA VAL A 770 30.33 -30.54 -14.17
C VAL A 770 30.32 -29.45 -15.23
N PHE A 771 29.42 -28.48 -15.13
CA PHE A 771 29.35 -27.34 -16.03
C PHE A 771 30.05 -26.09 -15.48
N GLY A 772 30.68 -26.15 -14.30
CA GLY A 772 31.37 -25.01 -13.68
C GLY A 772 30.43 -23.81 -13.49
N ARG A 773 29.21 -24.08 -13.03
CA ARG A 773 28.08 -23.15 -13.10
C ARG A 773 27.44 -22.97 -11.73
N VAL A 774 27.29 -21.72 -11.29
CA VAL A 774 26.43 -21.40 -10.14
C VAL A 774 24.97 -21.55 -10.57
N ILE A 775 24.23 -22.42 -9.88
CA ILE A 775 22.79 -22.62 -10.10
C ILE A 775 22.08 -22.26 -8.80
N VAL A 776 21.11 -21.37 -8.86
CA VAL A 776 20.31 -20.92 -7.72
C VAL A 776 18.87 -21.37 -7.97
N VAL A 777 18.34 -22.21 -7.07
CA VAL A 777 16.96 -22.68 -7.16
C VAL A 777 16.19 -22.19 -5.94
N ARG A 778 15.15 -21.38 -6.17
CA ARG A 778 14.18 -21.00 -5.15
C ARG A 778 13.02 -21.99 -5.18
N ASP A 779 12.80 -22.72 -4.10
CA ASP A 779 11.58 -23.48 -3.92
C ASP A 779 10.53 -22.68 -3.12
N ARG A 780 9.44 -23.32 -2.67
CA ARG A 780 8.38 -22.62 -1.90
C ARG A 780 8.88 -21.95 -0.63
N ASN A 781 9.91 -22.50 0.00
CA ASN A 781 10.30 -22.13 1.36
C ASN A 781 11.71 -21.54 1.44
N ARG A 782 12.61 -21.89 0.51
CA ARG A 782 14.01 -21.47 0.58
C ARG A 782 14.72 -21.41 -0.77
N PHE A 783 15.90 -20.82 -0.72
CA PHE A 783 16.91 -20.91 -1.76
C PHE A 783 17.88 -22.08 -1.51
N HIS A 784 18.26 -22.69 -2.63
CA HIS A 784 19.35 -23.65 -2.76
C HIS A 784 20.39 -23.03 -3.69
N HIS A 785 21.56 -22.69 -3.15
CA HIS A 785 22.66 -22.15 -3.94
C HIS A 785 23.64 -23.30 -4.22
N PHE A 786 23.65 -23.78 -5.46
CA PHE A 786 24.51 -24.85 -5.91
C PHE A 786 25.79 -24.28 -6.53
N ASN A 787 26.93 -24.66 -5.98
CA ASN A 787 28.23 -24.23 -6.46
C ASN A 787 29.26 -25.35 -6.28
N GLU A 788 30.03 -25.65 -7.33
CA GLU A 788 31.12 -26.64 -7.31
C GLU A 788 30.77 -28.01 -6.69
N GLY A 789 29.53 -28.50 -6.88
CA GLY A 789 29.13 -29.79 -6.33
C GLY A 789 28.67 -29.74 -4.88
N SER A 790 28.41 -28.56 -4.33
CA SER A 790 27.85 -28.34 -3.00
C SER A 790 26.55 -27.53 -3.09
N CYS A 791 25.71 -27.62 -2.06
CA CYS A 791 24.52 -26.77 -1.92
C CYS A 791 24.59 -26.02 -0.59
N SER A 792 24.16 -24.76 -0.56
CA SER A 792 24.10 -23.94 0.66
C SER A 792 23.23 -24.55 1.78
N CYS A 793 22.34 -25.49 1.46
CA CYS A 793 21.55 -26.19 2.47
C CYS A 793 22.34 -27.25 3.25
N GLY A 794 23.54 -27.65 2.82
CA GLY A 794 24.31 -28.72 3.47
C GLY A 794 23.56 -30.06 3.54
N ASP A 795 22.71 -30.33 2.55
CA ASP A 795 21.77 -31.47 2.50
C ASP A 795 20.79 -31.51 3.68
N PHE A 796 20.50 -30.34 4.23
CA PHE A 796 19.54 -30.10 5.29
C PHE A 796 18.45 -29.16 4.82
N TRP A 797 17.37 -29.70 4.28
CA TRP A 797 16.30 -28.88 3.72
C TRP A 797 14.95 -29.54 3.80
#